data_AF-A0A2G1WLU5-F1
#
_entry.id   AF-A0A2G1WLU5-F1
#
_cell.length_a   1.000
_cell.length_b   1.000
_cell.length_c   1.000
_cell.angle_alpha   90.00
_cell.angle_beta   90.00
_cell.angle_gamma   90.00
#
_symmetry.space_group_name_H-M   'P 1'
#
loop_
_entity.id
_entity.type
_entity.pdbx_description
1 polymer ?
#
loop_
_entity_poly.entity_id
_entity_poly.type
_entity_poly.pdbx_seq_one_letter_code
_entity_poly.pdbx_strand_id
1 'polypeptide(L)'
;MTDDGSVNNVRWKIGWSPWAVTIGVTIVFTLIGAGVDQPGLLFVLGIFAGIITWYWGVREINANYRSFVQKFIGESERNAKRGIDLDEAKLYNLTYNSGSSPLLVKASDTYYNTTIVVSETSINLNEGAEYDMKSRSGVGGGTNKEIYYDQVTGVQSHQDGTFTELEIKTSGGGSTRISSAATDTVDEVVSEVRQRVREIKNPKSRRRDRRDDPGRASGASDRATQSSTASPAAQDTETDADTDPSGDSASGEGTDTSAVHPVTTVADEMASRTRPSDPLAAELCRALSDGSPDEERLEEVLADVIERLERAGAVTDAVEDLGRSPDERRVESAQRSVGRQDGPLAEGVESALDRILTLEGDLSQAKSEADSGTDHAREHRKEIEELEAELDRYQQRYDRIEGAAGSVCQEAARTDALSFRTTDTDDRLVELADALEDGDIVFDTPGGELAPIVDEVEHTLRPQTAQSRELLAALGGSDWADDELSAALESTVETIDEYAELRAAVADIGTSDVRRRLDSLDSELEREEGTVYRHLADRVRELEAMVGEGVDDVQLYAIYQECTFYDRTLVPRLSRSDGSSESVDVARRARDIEDRIASVNDEYVSVRADHNHTIPKHFLDLADTLCDRARRMGNEQPHQAAGQLAAASDLLDHVEELYERNEYSVMLRRLRG
;
A
#
# COMPACT_ATOMS: atom_id res chain seq x y z
N MET A 1 14.23 -11.09 35.26
CA MET A 1 13.80 -9.95 36.09
C MET A 1 15.01 -9.10 36.43
N THR A 2 15.47 -8.30 35.48
CA THR A 2 16.54 -7.32 35.67
C THR A 2 15.90 -5.96 35.93
N ASP A 3 16.37 -5.34 36.99
CA ASP A 3 16.04 -4.03 37.56
C ASP A 3 15.83 -2.97 36.45
N ASP A 4 14.57 -2.72 36.09
CA ASP A 4 14.19 -1.60 35.23
C ASP A 4 14.36 -0.33 36.06
N GLY A 5 15.35 0.51 35.72
CA GLY A 5 15.64 1.75 36.41
C GLY A 5 14.36 2.57 36.69
N SER A 6 13.89 2.47 37.93
CA SER A 6 12.84 3.23 38.62
C SER A 6 11.72 3.93 37.81
N VAL A 7 11.25 3.35 36.69
CA VAL A 7 10.09 3.91 35.97
C VAL A 7 8.85 3.73 36.85
N ASN A 8 8.26 4.85 37.26
CA ASN A 8 7.10 4.85 38.14
C ASN A 8 5.87 4.28 37.41
N ASN A 9 5.51 3.04 37.74
CA ASN A 9 4.40 2.31 37.12
C ASN A 9 3.06 3.06 37.19
N VAL A 10 2.87 3.87 38.25
CA VAL A 10 1.67 4.71 38.40
C VAL A 10 1.66 5.84 37.38
N ARG A 11 2.79 6.55 37.19
CA ARG A 11 2.91 7.62 36.19
C ARG A 11 2.74 7.10 34.77
N TRP A 12 3.29 5.92 34.49
CA TRP A 12 3.17 5.27 33.19
C TRP A 12 1.70 4.99 32.85
N LYS A 13 0.96 4.35 33.77
CA LYS A 13 -0.48 4.08 33.59
C LYS A 13 -1.31 5.35 33.45
N ILE A 14 -0.96 6.39 34.22
CA ILE A 14 -1.60 7.70 34.14
C ILE A 14 -1.47 8.30 32.74
N GLY A 15 -0.27 8.29 32.15
CA GLY A 15 -0.04 8.87 30.82
C GLY A 15 -0.84 8.20 29.70
N TRP A 16 -1.07 6.88 29.80
CA TRP A 16 -1.85 6.12 28.83
C TRP A 16 -3.37 6.26 28.97
N SER A 17 -3.87 6.86 30.06
CA SER A 17 -5.31 6.88 30.40
C SER A 17 -5.85 8.30 30.68
N PRO A 18 -5.89 9.20 29.68
CA PRO A 18 -6.30 10.61 29.88
C PRO A 18 -7.68 10.75 30.52
N TRP A 19 -8.67 10.01 30.02
CA TRP A 19 -10.05 10.09 30.49
C TRP A 19 -10.21 9.54 31.91
N ALA A 20 -9.63 8.37 32.20
CA ALA A 20 -9.76 7.74 33.52
C ALA A 20 -9.14 8.61 34.63
N VAL A 21 -7.98 9.23 34.35
CA VAL A 21 -7.30 10.12 35.31
C VAL A 21 -8.09 11.42 35.50
N THR A 22 -8.50 12.06 34.41
CA THR A 22 -9.21 13.34 34.49
C THR A 22 -10.56 13.18 35.17
N ILE A 23 -11.33 12.15 34.82
CA ILE A 23 -12.61 11.84 35.46
C ILE A 23 -12.42 11.48 36.94
N GLY A 24 -11.45 10.60 37.25
CA GLY A 24 -11.17 10.19 38.62
C GLY A 24 -10.81 11.36 39.54
N VAL A 25 -9.90 12.24 39.10
CA VAL A 25 -9.52 13.44 39.85
C VAL A 25 -10.70 14.40 39.98
N THR A 26 -11.47 14.60 38.91
CA THR A 26 -12.65 15.49 38.91
C THR A 26 -13.71 15.03 39.92
N ILE A 27 -14.01 13.72 39.98
CA ILE A 27 -14.97 13.16 40.94
C ILE A 27 -14.52 13.43 42.38
N VAL A 28 -13.24 13.20 42.70
CA VAL A 28 -12.71 13.43 44.05
C VAL A 28 -12.83 14.89 44.46
N PHE A 29 -12.44 15.82 43.57
CA PHE A 29 -12.58 17.26 43.83
C PHE A 29 -14.04 17.71 43.95
N THR A 30 -14.94 17.13 43.16
CA THR A 30 -16.38 17.42 43.22
C THR A 30 -16.98 16.97 44.56
N LEU A 31 -16.59 15.78 45.06
CA LEU A 31 -17.04 15.28 46.36
C LEU A 31 -16.51 16.15 47.52
N ILE A 32 -15.26 16.60 47.44
CA ILE A 32 -14.70 17.57 48.40
C ILE A 32 -15.50 18.88 48.35
N GLY A 33 -15.84 19.35 47.15
CA GLY A 33 -16.59 20.58 46.95
C GLY A 33 -18.02 20.54 47.44
N ALA A 34 -18.68 19.39 47.33
CA ALA A 34 -19.97 19.16 47.97
C ALA A 34 -19.88 19.24 49.51
N GLY A 35 -18.73 18.86 50.10
CA GLY A 35 -18.50 18.97 51.54
C GLY A 35 -18.23 20.38 52.07
N VAL A 36 -17.92 21.35 51.19
CA VAL A 36 -17.64 22.75 51.54
C VAL A 36 -18.62 23.74 50.86
N ASP A 37 -19.75 23.25 50.36
CA ASP A 37 -20.79 24.03 49.66
C ASP A 37 -20.29 24.81 48.42
N GLN A 38 -19.21 24.35 47.78
CA GLN A 38 -18.66 24.93 46.53
C GLN A 38 -18.38 23.88 45.45
N PRO A 39 -19.39 23.09 45.01
CA PRO A 39 -19.18 22.00 44.05
C PRO A 39 -18.73 22.48 42.67
N GLY A 40 -19.25 23.63 42.19
CA GLY A 40 -18.93 24.14 40.85
C GLY A 40 -17.46 24.58 40.68
N LEU A 41 -16.93 25.32 41.67
CA LEU A 41 -15.53 25.79 41.63
C LEU A 41 -14.55 24.61 41.72
N LEU A 42 -14.83 23.65 42.60
CA LEU A 42 -13.95 22.49 42.78
C LEU A 42 -14.06 21.47 41.64
N PHE A 43 -15.21 21.36 40.97
CA PHE A 43 -15.32 20.59 39.73
C PHE A 43 -14.35 21.08 38.64
N VAL A 44 -14.34 22.40 38.38
CA VAL A 44 -13.43 23.00 37.39
C VAL A 44 -11.97 22.80 37.79
N LEU A 45 -11.65 23.01 39.08
CA LEU A 45 -10.30 22.79 39.60
C LEU A 45 -9.88 21.30 39.48
N GLY A 46 -10.82 20.37 39.66
CA GLY A 46 -10.62 18.94 39.46
C GLY A 46 -10.26 18.57 38.02
N ILE A 47 -10.91 19.18 37.03
CA ILE A 47 -10.56 18.98 35.61
C ILE A 47 -9.13 19.46 35.35
N PHE A 48 -8.78 20.68 35.77
CA PHE A 48 -7.42 21.21 35.58
C PHE A 48 -6.36 20.35 36.29
N ALA A 49 -6.62 19.94 37.53
CA ALA A 49 -5.73 19.04 38.27
C ALA A 49 -5.59 17.67 37.58
N GLY A 50 -6.67 17.16 36.99
CA GLY A 50 -6.68 15.94 36.18
C GLY A 50 -5.78 16.04 34.95
N ILE A 51 -5.92 17.12 34.17
CA ILE A 51 -5.11 17.38 32.98
C ILE A 51 -3.62 17.52 33.35
N ILE A 52 -3.28 18.26 34.40
CA ILE A 52 -1.89 18.41 34.88
C ILE A 52 -1.30 17.05 35.29
N THR A 53 -2.10 16.25 36.00
CA THR A 53 -1.68 14.91 36.45
C THR A 53 -1.45 13.97 35.26
N TRP A 54 -2.33 14.00 34.26
CA TRP A 54 -2.17 13.24 33.02
C TRP A 54 -0.91 13.68 32.25
N TYR A 55 -0.72 14.99 32.04
CA TYR A 55 0.45 15.53 31.34
C TYR A 55 1.78 15.13 32.01
N TRP A 56 1.78 15.05 33.34
CA TRP A 56 2.92 14.54 34.09
C TRP A 56 3.25 13.07 33.76
N GLY A 57 2.23 12.23 33.55
CA GLY A 57 2.40 10.86 33.05
C GLY A 57 2.92 10.81 31.61
N VAL A 58 2.40 11.66 30.73
CA VAL A 58 2.87 11.78 29.33
C VAL A 58 4.37 12.11 29.27
N ARG A 59 4.84 13.04 30.11
CA ARG A 59 6.26 13.40 30.18
C ARG A 59 7.14 12.22 30.59
N GLU A 60 6.67 11.37 31.51
CA GLU A 60 7.38 10.16 31.92
C GLU A 60 7.47 9.14 30.77
N ILE A 61 6.39 8.95 30.00
CA ILE A 61 6.40 8.06 28.82
C ILE A 61 7.39 8.59 27.79
N ASN A 62 7.28 9.87 27.41
CA ASN A 62 8.12 10.49 26.39
C ASN A 62 9.61 10.53 26.75
N ALA A 63 9.95 10.55 28.04
CA ALA A 63 11.34 10.50 28.50
C ALA A 63 11.95 9.08 28.41
N ASN A 64 11.14 8.03 28.60
CA ASN A 64 11.65 6.68 28.79
C ASN A 64 11.35 5.70 27.63
N TYR A 65 10.38 5.98 26.76
CA TYR A 65 9.95 5.00 25.74
C TYR A 65 11.11 4.51 24.83
N ARG A 66 12.05 5.39 24.48
CA ARG A 66 13.20 5.04 23.62
C ARG A 66 14.08 3.95 24.23
N SER A 67 14.28 3.95 25.54
CA SER A 67 15.10 2.92 26.20
C SER A 67 14.40 1.55 26.19
N PHE A 68 13.08 1.54 26.30
CA PHE A 68 12.28 0.31 26.17
C PHE A 68 12.34 -0.25 24.74
N VAL A 69 12.18 0.61 23.73
CA VAL A 69 12.32 0.20 22.32
C VAL A 69 13.72 -0.35 22.05
N GLN A 70 14.78 0.32 22.51
CA GLN A 70 16.16 -0.17 22.35
C GLN A 70 16.40 -1.51 23.06
N LYS A 71 15.85 -1.69 24.27
CA LYS A 71 15.95 -2.95 25.02
C LYS A 71 15.22 -4.08 24.30
N PHE A 72 14.05 -3.79 23.74
CA PHE A 72 13.28 -4.71 22.90
C PHE A 72 14.05 -5.12 21.64
N ILE A 73 14.58 -4.16 20.88
CA ILE A 73 15.41 -4.43 19.70
C ILE A 73 16.61 -5.29 20.09
N GLY A 74 17.33 -4.94 21.17
CA GLY A 74 18.47 -5.73 21.65
C GLY A 74 18.11 -7.13 22.18
N GLU A 75 16.87 -7.37 22.61
CA GLU A 75 16.38 -8.71 22.95
C GLU A 75 16.03 -9.52 21.70
N SER A 76 15.39 -8.89 20.71
CA SER A 76 15.12 -9.47 19.40
C SER A 76 16.41 -9.85 18.67
N GLU A 77 17.42 -8.98 18.66
CA GLU A 77 18.76 -9.30 18.14
C GLU A 77 19.38 -10.51 18.84
N ARG A 78 19.32 -10.57 20.17
CA ARG A 78 19.88 -11.70 20.93
C ARG A 78 19.17 -13.00 20.61
N ASN A 79 17.87 -12.96 20.33
CA ASN A 79 17.12 -14.12 19.90
C ASN A 79 17.47 -14.52 18.46
N ALA A 80 17.62 -13.56 17.54
CA ALA A 80 18.05 -13.82 16.16
C ALA A 80 19.46 -14.42 16.10
N LYS A 81 20.33 -14.03 17.04
CA LYS A 81 21.68 -14.58 17.19
C LYS A 81 21.71 -16.03 17.71
N ARG A 82 20.62 -16.57 18.26
CA ARG A 82 20.60 -17.95 18.77
C ARG A 82 20.47 -18.93 17.60
N GLY A 83 21.55 -19.65 17.32
CA GLY A 83 21.55 -20.76 16.35
C GLY A 83 22.21 -20.45 15.00
N ILE A 84 22.79 -19.25 14.85
CA ILE A 84 23.53 -18.85 13.65
C ILE A 84 24.99 -18.59 14.06
N ASP A 85 25.95 -19.03 13.25
CA ASP A 85 27.37 -18.74 13.45
C ASP A 85 27.66 -17.33 12.92
N LEU A 86 28.10 -16.42 13.80
CA LEU A 86 28.01 -14.97 13.59
C LEU A 86 29.34 -14.28 13.28
N ASP A 87 30.44 -15.01 13.23
CA ASP A 87 31.77 -14.40 13.13
C ASP A 87 31.93 -13.53 11.85
N GLU A 88 31.05 -13.69 10.85
CA GLU A 88 31.03 -12.90 9.60
C GLU A 88 29.66 -12.34 9.18
N ALA A 89 28.60 -12.51 10.00
CA ALA A 89 27.24 -12.12 9.61
C ALA A 89 26.88 -10.67 10.02
N LYS A 90 26.25 -9.91 9.12
CA LYS A 90 25.72 -8.57 9.40
C LYS A 90 24.29 -8.67 9.91
N LEU A 91 23.94 -7.84 10.90
CA LEU A 91 22.58 -7.77 11.44
C LEU A 91 21.92 -6.43 11.14
N TYR A 92 20.65 -6.49 10.76
CA TYR A 92 19.81 -5.34 10.51
C TYR A 92 18.49 -5.50 11.26
N ASN A 93 17.99 -4.40 11.83
CA ASN A 93 16.70 -4.37 12.51
C ASN A 93 15.75 -3.49 11.74
N LEU A 94 14.66 -4.08 11.26
CA LEU A 94 13.57 -3.39 10.60
C LEU A 94 12.44 -3.23 11.61
N THR A 95 12.31 -2.01 12.15
CA THR A 95 11.29 -1.69 13.15
C THR A 95 10.19 -0.87 12.53
N TYR A 96 8.94 -1.27 12.75
CA TYR A 96 7.78 -0.44 12.45
C TYR A 96 6.86 -0.36 13.68
N ASN A 97 6.00 0.64 13.71
CA ASN A 97 5.15 0.96 14.84
C ASN A 97 3.69 1.02 14.40
N SER A 98 2.77 0.63 15.28
CA SER A 98 1.33 0.70 15.02
C SER A 98 0.56 1.14 16.27
N GLY A 99 -0.70 1.52 16.05
CA GLY A 99 -1.66 1.84 17.10
C GLY A 99 -1.82 3.34 17.38
N SER A 100 -2.91 3.66 18.07
CA SER A 100 -3.30 5.02 18.42
C SER A 100 -2.83 5.39 19.82
N SER A 101 -1.88 6.32 19.91
CA SER A 101 -1.43 6.85 21.19
C SER A 101 -2.26 8.03 21.65
N PRO A 102 -2.45 8.23 22.97
CA PRO A 102 -3.10 9.42 23.50
C PRO A 102 -2.41 10.70 23.01
N LEU A 103 -3.18 11.78 22.88
CA LEU A 103 -2.67 13.10 22.49
C LEU A 103 -1.39 13.47 23.28
N LEU A 104 -0.37 14.00 22.63
CA LEU A 104 0.95 14.37 23.21
C LEU A 104 1.89 13.21 23.61
N VAL A 105 1.44 11.95 23.56
CA VAL A 105 2.33 10.78 23.72
C VAL A 105 3.03 10.51 22.39
N LYS A 106 4.36 10.62 22.38
CA LYS A 106 5.19 10.40 21.17
C LYS A 106 5.41 8.92 20.86
N ALA A 107 5.34 8.07 21.89
CA ALA A 107 5.52 6.65 21.71
C ALA A 107 4.26 6.05 21.08
N SER A 108 4.41 5.18 20.09
CA SER A 108 3.30 4.33 19.63
C SER A 108 2.89 3.29 20.67
N ASP A 109 1.69 2.76 20.51
CA ASP A 109 1.14 1.73 21.40
C ASP A 109 1.91 0.41 21.26
N THR A 110 2.17 0.00 20.02
CA THR A 110 2.85 -1.25 19.71
C THR A 110 4.02 -1.02 18.75
N TYR A 111 5.11 -1.74 18.99
CA TYR A 111 6.29 -1.78 18.12
C TYR A 111 6.52 -3.20 17.64
N TYR A 112 6.85 -3.34 16.37
CA TYR A 112 7.25 -4.59 15.76
C TYR A 112 8.70 -4.49 15.33
N ASN A 113 9.43 -5.61 15.40
CA ASN A 113 10.78 -5.70 14.89
C ASN A 113 10.96 -6.99 14.10
N THR A 114 11.57 -6.88 12.93
CA THR A 114 12.09 -8.02 12.19
C THR A 114 13.60 -7.90 12.16
N THR A 115 14.31 -8.88 12.73
CA THR A 115 15.78 -8.91 12.67
C THR A 115 16.22 -9.72 11.47
N ILE A 116 17.00 -9.11 10.58
CA ILE A 116 17.58 -9.74 9.41
C ILE A 116 19.04 -10.03 9.70
N VAL A 117 19.43 -11.30 9.57
CA VAL A 117 20.82 -11.75 9.67
C VAL A 117 21.29 -12.13 8.28
N VAL A 118 22.22 -11.36 7.73
CA VAL A 118 22.80 -11.55 6.41
C VAL A 118 24.13 -12.28 6.58
N SER A 119 24.17 -13.56 6.22
CA SER A 119 25.37 -14.41 6.29
C SER A 119 26.05 -14.56 4.92
N GLU A 120 27.11 -15.35 4.83
CA GLU A 120 27.77 -15.63 3.54
C GLU A 120 26.91 -16.45 2.57
N THR A 121 26.02 -17.31 3.08
CA THR A 121 25.30 -18.32 2.29
C THR A 121 23.78 -18.13 2.28
N SER A 122 23.24 -17.46 3.29
CA SER A 122 21.79 -17.26 3.45
C SER A 122 21.45 -15.96 4.17
N ILE A 123 20.17 -15.59 4.06
CA ILE A 123 19.52 -14.52 4.79
C ILE A 123 18.58 -15.20 5.79
N ASN A 124 18.73 -14.92 7.08
CA ASN A 124 17.82 -15.40 8.10
C ASN A 124 16.94 -14.24 8.58
N LEU A 125 15.62 -14.42 8.50
CA LEU A 125 14.62 -13.46 8.92
C LEU A 125 14.02 -13.96 10.23
N ASN A 126 14.25 -13.25 11.33
CA ASN A 126 13.58 -13.51 12.60
C ASN A 126 12.38 -12.56 12.72
N GLU A 127 11.21 -13.11 12.42
CA GLU A 127 9.93 -12.40 12.40
C GLU A 127 9.14 -12.60 13.71
N GLY A 128 8.12 -11.76 13.90
CA GLY A 128 7.15 -11.89 14.98
C GLY A 128 7.61 -11.29 16.31
N ALA A 129 8.61 -10.41 16.33
CA ALA A 129 8.91 -9.67 17.54
C ALA A 129 7.94 -8.50 17.68
N GLU A 130 7.27 -8.43 18.83
CA GLU A 130 6.24 -7.45 19.14
C GLU A 130 6.45 -6.92 20.57
N TYR A 131 6.25 -5.62 20.76
CA TYR A 131 6.37 -4.95 22.04
C TYR A 131 5.21 -3.99 22.26
N ASP A 132 4.39 -4.29 23.26
CA ASP A 132 3.32 -3.44 23.75
C ASP A 132 3.90 -2.44 24.76
N MET A 133 3.84 -1.16 24.40
CA MET A 133 4.36 -0.05 25.18
C MET A 133 3.46 0.28 26.39
N LYS A 134 2.14 0.05 26.33
CA LYS A 134 1.23 0.23 27.46
C LYS A 134 1.55 -0.75 28.58
N SER A 135 1.65 -2.03 28.24
CA SER A 135 1.95 -3.09 29.21
C SER A 135 3.45 -3.23 29.52
N ARG A 136 4.32 -2.63 28.69
CA ARG A 136 5.79 -2.77 28.73
C ARG A 136 6.21 -4.24 28.64
N SER A 137 5.46 -5.01 27.86
CA SER A 137 5.68 -6.44 27.66
C SER A 137 5.80 -6.73 26.18
N GLY A 138 6.56 -7.75 25.82
CA GLY A 138 6.77 -8.11 24.43
C GLY A 138 7.29 -9.52 24.27
N VAL A 139 7.22 -9.98 23.03
CA VAL A 139 7.76 -11.25 22.58
C VAL A 139 8.94 -10.92 21.66
N GLY A 140 10.10 -11.51 21.93
CA GLY A 140 11.34 -11.19 21.20
C GLY A 140 11.49 -11.88 19.84
N GLY A 141 10.39 -12.24 19.18
CA GLY A 141 10.37 -13.03 17.93
C GLY A 141 10.46 -14.53 18.17
N GLY A 142 10.28 -15.32 17.11
CA GLY A 142 10.30 -16.77 17.20
C GLY A 142 10.17 -17.54 15.89
N THR A 143 9.80 -16.86 14.80
CA THR A 143 9.71 -17.49 13.49
C THR A 143 10.97 -17.14 12.69
N ASN A 144 11.91 -18.09 12.64
CA ASN A 144 13.11 -17.97 11.82
C ASN A 144 12.82 -18.52 10.42
N LYS A 145 12.97 -17.68 9.40
CA LYS A 145 12.87 -18.05 8.00
C LYS A 145 14.23 -17.86 7.33
N GLU A 146 14.84 -18.96 6.90
CA GLU A 146 16.11 -18.93 6.19
C GLU A 146 15.88 -18.96 4.67
N ILE A 147 16.49 -18.02 3.96
CA ILE A 147 16.41 -17.87 2.50
C ILE A 147 17.83 -17.93 1.95
N TYR A 148 18.13 -18.93 1.12
CA TYR A 148 19.44 -19.04 0.47
C TYR A 148 19.56 -18.10 -0.73
N TYR A 149 20.74 -17.54 -0.98
CA TYR A 149 20.94 -16.55 -2.06
C TYR A 149 20.69 -17.08 -3.48
N ASP A 150 20.84 -18.38 -3.69
CA ASP A 150 20.49 -19.05 -4.95
C ASP A 150 18.97 -19.05 -5.21
N GLN A 151 18.17 -19.02 -4.13
CA GLN A 151 16.73 -18.87 -4.19
C GLN A 151 16.30 -17.43 -4.40
N VAL A 152 17.13 -16.42 -4.11
CA VAL A 152 16.74 -15.02 -4.28
C VAL A 152 16.71 -14.64 -5.77
N THR A 153 15.55 -14.22 -6.28
CA THR A 153 15.36 -13.77 -7.67
C THR A 153 15.34 -12.25 -7.79
N GLY A 154 14.89 -11.55 -6.76
CA GLY A 154 14.87 -10.09 -6.71
C GLY A 154 14.79 -9.58 -5.29
N VAL A 155 15.33 -8.38 -5.06
CA VAL A 155 15.19 -7.65 -3.80
C VAL A 155 14.88 -6.21 -4.15
N GLN A 156 13.79 -5.69 -3.62
CA GLN A 156 13.27 -4.35 -3.89
C GLN A 156 12.86 -3.69 -2.57
N SER A 157 12.96 -2.37 -2.51
CA SER A 157 12.33 -1.55 -1.48
C SER A 157 11.18 -0.79 -2.13
N HIS A 158 10.06 -0.68 -1.42
CA HIS A 158 8.92 0.15 -1.81
C HIS A 158 8.60 1.08 -0.65
N GLN A 159 8.31 2.35 -0.92
CA GLN A 159 7.93 3.30 0.10
C GLN A 159 6.41 3.40 0.11
N ASP A 160 5.78 3.00 1.21
CA ASP A 160 4.34 3.04 1.42
C ASP A 160 4.03 4.01 2.57
N GLY A 161 3.74 5.26 2.20
CA GLY A 161 3.49 6.36 3.14
C GLY A 161 4.64 6.58 4.12
N THR A 162 4.39 6.33 5.41
CA THR A 162 5.37 6.54 6.49
C THR A 162 6.30 5.36 6.73
N PHE A 163 6.20 4.29 5.94
CA PHE A 163 6.99 3.08 6.08
C PHE A 163 7.66 2.70 4.76
N THR A 164 8.80 2.03 4.85
CA THR A 164 9.48 1.41 3.71
C THR A 164 9.39 -0.11 3.86
N GLU A 165 8.88 -0.76 2.83
CA GLU A 165 8.73 -2.21 2.76
C GLU A 165 9.87 -2.83 1.96
N LEU A 166 10.58 -3.77 2.58
CA LEU A 166 11.57 -4.63 1.94
C LEU A 166 10.87 -5.85 1.35
N GLU A 167 10.93 -6.05 0.04
CA GLU A 167 10.45 -7.25 -0.62
C GLU A 167 11.60 -8.13 -1.12
N ILE A 168 11.69 -9.36 -0.59
CA ILE A 168 12.62 -10.40 -1.06
C ILE A 168 11.81 -11.43 -1.86
N LYS A 169 12.00 -11.43 -3.18
CA LYS A 169 11.41 -12.39 -4.12
C LYS A 169 12.28 -13.63 -4.20
N THR A 170 11.65 -14.80 -4.05
CA THR A 170 12.30 -16.10 -4.14
C THR A 170 11.95 -16.82 -5.44
N SER A 171 12.78 -17.79 -5.85
CA SER A 171 12.65 -18.56 -7.09
C SER A 171 11.42 -19.46 -7.11
N GLY A 172 10.81 -19.73 -5.94
CA GLY A 172 9.55 -20.47 -5.82
C GLY A 172 8.28 -19.63 -6.08
N GLY A 173 8.42 -18.36 -6.47
CA GLY A 173 7.32 -17.42 -6.66
C GLY A 173 6.80 -16.77 -5.38
N GLY A 174 7.34 -17.14 -4.22
CA GLY A 174 7.02 -16.49 -2.95
C GLY A 174 7.79 -15.18 -2.80
N SER A 175 7.13 -14.13 -2.31
CA SER A 175 7.80 -12.95 -1.78
C SER A 175 7.69 -12.90 -0.26
N THR A 176 8.71 -12.37 0.39
CA THR A 176 8.67 -12.02 1.82
C THR A 176 8.75 -10.52 1.91
N ARG A 177 7.73 -9.90 2.51
CA ARG A 177 7.65 -8.46 2.67
C ARG A 177 7.83 -8.08 4.12
N ILE A 178 8.65 -7.07 4.38
CA ILE A 178 9.02 -6.65 5.73
C ILE A 178 8.97 -5.13 5.79
N SER A 179 8.05 -4.58 6.58
CA SER A 179 7.91 -3.15 6.77
C SER A 179 8.91 -2.61 7.80
N SER A 180 9.38 -1.38 7.58
CA SER A 180 10.28 -0.63 8.48
C SER A 180 9.93 0.85 8.44
N ALA A 181 10.01 1.54 9.57
CA ALA A 181 9.94 2.99 9.65
C ALA A 181 11.28 3.68 9.29
N ALA A 182 12.35 2.91 9.08
CA ALA A 182 13.69 3.42 8.79
C ALA A 182 14.11 3.02 7.36
N THR A 183 13.91 3.93 6.42
CA THR A 183 14.22 3.77 4.99
C THR A 183 15.71 3.46 4.76
N ASP A 184 16.61 4.22 5.41
CA ASP A 184 18.07 4.02 5.27
C ASP A 184 18.51 2.58 5.59
N THR A 185 17.94 1.99 6.65
CA THR A 185 18.26 0.59 7.00
C THR A 185 17.70 -0.41 6.00
N VAL A 186 16.55 -0.12 5.37
CA VAL A 186 16.00 -0.98 4.31
C VAL A 186 16.92 -0.94 3.10
N ASP A 187 17.35 0.24 2.67
CA ASP A 187 18.21 0.39 1.49
C ASP A 187 19.60 -0.23 1.71
N GLU A 188 20.14 -0.14 2.93
CA GLU A 188 21.39 -0.82 3.29
C GLU A 188 21.24 -2.35 3.16
N VAL A 189 20.12 -2.92 3.65
CA VAL A 189 19.82 -4.35 3.50
C VAL A 189 19.67 -4.73 2.03
N VAL A 190 18.93 -3.95 1.24
CA VAL A 190 18.73 -4.19 -0.20
C VAL A 190 20.09 -4.22 -0.91
N SER A 191 20.95 -3.25 -0.64
CA SER A 191 22.28 -3.13 -1.25
C SER A 191 23.16 -4.33 -0.90
N GLU A 192 23.25 -4.69 0.39
CA GLU A 192 24.05 -5.82 0.85
C GLU A 192 23.56 -7.15 0.25
N VAL A 193 22.25 -7.40 0.27
CA VAL A 193 21.69 -8.63 -0.28
C VAL A 193 21.91 -8.70 -1.79
N ARG A 194 21.69 -7.60 -2.54
CA ARG A 194 21.96 -7.55 -3.98
C ARG A 194 23.44 -7.81 -4.28
N GLN A 195 24.35 -7.26 -3.48
CA GLN A 195 25.78 -7.52 -3.60
C GLN A 195 26.09 -9.01 -3.41
N ARG A 196 25.58 -9.64 -2.35
CA ARG A 196 25.83 -11.07 -2.06
C ARG A 196 25.24 -11.99 -3.14
N VAL A 197 24.04 -11.71 -3.64
CA VAL A 197 23.43 -12.43 -4.76
C VAL A 197 24.30 -12.32 -6.03
N ARG A 198 24.84 -11.14 -6.32
CA ARG A 198 25.76 -10.94 -7.46
C ARG A 198 27.06 -11.73 -7.29
N GLU A 199 27.64 -11.74 -6.10
CA GLU A 199 28.88 -12.48 -5.80
C GLU A 199 28.71 -13.99 -5.99
N ILE A 200 27.57 -14.54 -5.58
CA ILE A 200 27.28 -15.98 -5.66
C ILE A 200 26.89 -16.40 -7.08
N LYS A 201 26.07 -15.61 -7.78
CA LYS A 201 25.65 -15.92 -9.16
C LYS A 201 26.76 -15.70 -10.19
N ASN A 202 27.72 -14.81 -9.92
CA ASN A 202 28.86 -14.54 -10.80
C ASN A 202 30.21 -14.85 -10.13
N PRO A 203 30.55 -16.12 -9.85
CA PRO A 203 31.82 -16.48 -9.20
C PRO A 203 33.06 -16.15 -10.04
N LYS A 204 32.90 -15.78 -11.32
CA LYS A 204 33.98 -15.40 -12.23
C LYS A 204 34.57 -14.01 -11.96
N SER A 205 33.89 -13.11 -11.25
CA SER A 205 34.44 -11.79 -10.86
C SER A 205 35.63 -11.95 -9.90
N ARG A 206 35.53 -12.85 -8.90
CA ARG A 206 36.63 -13.18 -7.99
C ARG A 206 37.87 -13.81 -8.65
N ARG A 207 37.74 -14.38 -9.86
CA ARG A 207 38.88 -14.94 -10.61
C ARG A 207 39.59 -13.93 -11.51
N ARG A 208 39.02 -12.75 -11.75
CA ARG A 208 39.66 -11.70 -12.55
C ARG A 208 40.44 -10.71 -11.68
N ASP A 209 39.95 -10.38 -10.49
CA ASP A 209 40.68 -9.49 -9.56
C ASP A 209 41.82 -10.16 -8.78
N ARG A 210 41.93 -11.51 -8.84
CA ARG A 210 42.99 -12.25 -8.15
C ARG A 210 44.07 -12.83 -9.07
N ARG A 211 44.04 -12.50 -10.37
CA ARG A 211 44.96 -13.07 -11.37
C ARG A 211 45.95 -12.10 -12.01
N ASP A 212 45.97 -10.86 -11.52
CA ASP A 212 47.02 -9.87 -11.82
C ASP A 212 47.77 -9.45 -10.55
N ASP A 213 48.26 -10.41 -9.76
CA ASP A 213 49.54 -10.23 -9.05
C ASP A 213 50.12 -11.57 -8.58
N PRO A 214 51.14 -12.09 -9.29
CA PRO A 214 52.15 -12.87 -8.62
C PRO A 214 53.51 -12.27 -8.93
N GLY A 215 53.88 -11.20 -8.23
CA GLY A 215 55.27 -11.04 -7.84
C GLY A 215 55.74 -9.62 -7.61
N ARG A 216 55.53 -9.10 -6.41
CA ARG A 216 56.61 -8.36 -5.73
C ARG A 216 56.43 -8.30 -4.21
N ALA A 217 57.02 -9.27 -3.53
CA ALA A 217 57.41 -9.06 -2.16
C ALA A 217 58.63 -8.12 -2.09
N SER A 218 58.65 -7.33 -1.01
CA SER A 218 59.82 -6.73 -0.34
C SER A 218 60.09 -5.24 -0.59
N GLY A 219 59.95 -4.44 0.49
CA GLY A 219 60.66 -3.17 0.62
C GLY A 219 60.00 -2.17 1.59
N ALA A 220 60.28 -2.29 2.87
CA ALA A 220 59.97 -1.30 3.90
C ALA A 220 60.75 0.01 3.72
N SER A 221 60.16 1.15 4.13
CA SER A 221 60.62 2.15 5.12
C SER A 221 60.22 3.58 4.76
N ASP A 222 59.71 4.29 5.77
CA ASP A 222 59.96 5.69 6.13
C ASP A 222 60.09 6.76 5.04
N ARG A 223 59.27 7.83 5.13
CA ARG A 223 59.64 9.06 5.86
C ARG A 223 58.65 10.19 5.56
N ALA A 224 58.48 11.03 6.56
CA ALA A 224 57.61 12.20 6.60
C ALA A 224 58.11 13.43 5.81
N THR A 225 57.17 14.35 5.60
CA THR A 225 57.29 15.82 5.48
C THR A 225 58.05 16.41 4.27
N GLN A 226 57.36 17.20 3.44
CA GLN A 226 57.54 18.67 3.33
C GLN A 226 56.79 19.29 2.15
N SER A 227 56.20 20.46 2.44
CA SER A 227 55.70 21.48 1.52
C SER A 227 56.73 21.89 0.46
N SER A 228 56.25 22.34 -0.70
CA SER A 228 56.44 23.70 -1.24
C SER A 228 56.16 23.76 -2.74
N THR A 229 55.26 24.68 -3.12
CA THR A 229 55.43 25.70 -4.17
C THR A 229 56.39 25.40 -5.33
N ALA A 230 55.85 25.41 -6.56
CA ALA A 230 56.11 26.47 -7.54
C ALA A 230 55.69 26.02 -8.97
N SER A 231 54.88 26.86 -9.63
CA SER A 231 54.82 26.95 -11.09
C SER A 231 56.20 27.30 -11.68
N PRO A 232 56.39 27.03 -12.98
CA PRO A 232 56.39 28.15 -13.92
C PRO A 232 55.65 27.89 -15.25
N ALA A 233 54.92 28.92 -15.67
CA ALA A 233 54.88 29.59 -16.99
C ALA A 233 55.93 29.13 -18.03
N ALA A 234 55.77 29.27 -19.35
CA ALA A 234 54.77 29.83 -20.27
C ALA A 234 55.24 29.50 -21.71
N GLN A 235 54.35 29.66 -22.70
CA GLN A 235 54.58 30.26 -24.04
C GLN A 235 53.29 30.06 -24.86
N ASP A 236 52.53 31.14 -25.08
CA ASP A 236 52.54 32.02 -26.28
C ASP A 236 51.75 31.37 -27.43
N THR A 237 50.80 31.99 -28.14
CA THR A 237 50.83 33.35 -28.70
C THR A 237 49.44 33.74 -29.25
N GLU A 238 49.16 35.06 -29.28
CA GLU A 238 48.46 35.82 -30.37
C GLU A 238 46.92 35.67 -30.59
N THR A 239 46.08 36.70 -30.79
CA THR A 239 46.22 38.16 -31.01
C THR A 239 44.85 38.86 -30.83
N ASP A 240 44.84 40.08 -30.28
CA ASP A 240 44.03 41.32 -30.45
C ASP A 240 42.71 41.31 -31.27
N ALA A 241 41.71 42.19 -31.06
CA ALA A 241 41.76 43.57 -30.58
C ALA A 241 40.38 44.11 -30.12
N ASP A 242 40.43 44.99 -29.11
CA ASP A 242 39.75 46.29 -28.96
C ASP A 242 38.22 46.43 -29.15
N THR A 243 37.52 46.87 -28.10
CA THR A 243 37.20 48.31 -27.90
C THR A 243 36.50 48.50 -26.56
N ASP A 244 37.12 49.28 -25.68
CA ASP A 244 36.48 49.97 -24.54
C ASP A 244 36.56 51.47 -24.84
N PRO A 245 35.60 52.30 -24.37
CA PRO A 245 35.99 53.11 -23.21
C PRO A 245 34.85 53.38 -22.21
N SER A 246 35.15 53.09 -20.95
CA SER A 246 35.06 53.98 -19.78
C SER A 246 34.18 55.23 -19.87
N GLY A 247 33.22 55.34 -18.96
CA GLY A 247 32.49 56.57 -18.65
C GLY A 247 31.65 56.48 -17.37
N ASP A 248 32.33 56.61 -16.23
CA ASP A 248 31.77 56.79 -14.89
C ASP A 248 30.78 57.97 -14.81
N SER A 249 29.56 57.77 -14.29
CA SER A 249 28.82 58.71 -13.41
C SER A 249 27.40 58.23 -13.09
N ALA A 250 27.22 57.81 -11.83
CA ALA A 250 26.13 58.10 -10.90
C ALA A 250 24.72 58.48 -11.41
N SER A 251 23.74 57.77 -10.82
CA SER A 251 22.41 58.22 -10.39
C SER A 251 21.22 58.08 -11.36
N GLY A 252 20.35 57.12 -11.02
CA GLY A 252 18.98 56.91 -11.48
C GLY A 252 18.60 55.46 -11.20
N GLU A 253 18.22 55.08 -9.98
CA GLU A 253 16.82 55.04 -9.52
C GLU A 253 15.85 54.63 -10.63
N GLY A 254 15.44 53.37 -10.59
CA GLY A 254 14.48 52.76 -11.52
C GLY A 254 14.76 51.31 -11.86
N THR A 255 15.23 50.48 -10.90
CA THR A 255 15.12 49.03 -11.06
C THR A 255 13.72 48.65 -10.62
N ASP A 256 12.80 48.53 -11.57
CA ASP A 256 11.57 47.75 -11.38
C ASP A 256 12.00 46.33 -11.00
N THR A 257 12.02 46.05 -9.71
CA THR A 257 11.94 44.69 -9.21
C THR A 257 10.53 44.22 -9.51
N SER A 258 10.28 43.67 -10.71
CA SER A 258 9.16 42.77 -10.92
C SER A 258 9.24 41.74 -9.80
N ALA A 259 8.24 41.76 -8.92
CA ALA A 259 8.16 40.80 -7.83
C ALA A 259 8.16 39.40 -8.46
N VAL A 260 9.20 38.61 -8.19
CA VAL A 260 9.30 37.23 -8.65
C VAL A 260 8.08 36.50 -8.11
N HIS A 261 7.25 35.95 -9.00
CA HIS A 261 5.99 35.32 -8.63
C HIS A 261 6.28 34.01 -7.87
N PRO A 262 5.57 33.71 -6.76
CA PRO A 262 5.84 32.49 -5.97
C PRO A 262 5.74 31.21 -6.81
N VAL A 263 4.77 31.15 -7.73
CA VAL A 263 4.63 30.02 -8.68
C VAL A 263 5.89 29.80 -9.54
N THR A 264 6.53 30.88 -10.03
CA THR A 264 7.76 30.75 -10.83
C THR A 264 8.93 30.22 -10.01
N THR A 265 9.01 30.59 -8.72
CA THR A 265 10.06 30.13 -7.81
C THR A 265 9.87 28.65 -7.47
N VAL A 266 8.64 28.25 -7.16
CA VAL A 266 8.30 26.85 -6.85
C VAL A 266 8.49 25.95 -8.08
N ALA A 267 8.06 26.39 -9.26
CA ALA A 267 8.23 25.62 -10.50
C ALA A 267 9.72 25.40 -10.85
N ASP A 268 10.56 26.42 -10.69
CA ASP A 268 12.02 26.31 -10.89
C ASP A 268 12.66 25.39 -9.86
N GLU A 269 12.25 25.49 -8.60
CA GLU A 269 12.72 24.61 -7.54
C GLU A 269 12.33 23.14 -7.84
N MET A 270 11.09 22.89 -8.25
CA MET A 270 10.60 21.57 -8.62
C MET A 270 11.35 21.00 -9.83
N ALA A 271 11.51 21.76 -10.91
CA ALA A 271 12.27 21.33 -12.08
C ALA A 271 13.70 20.89 -11.69
N SER A 272 14.32 21.59 -10.74
CA SER A 272 15.67 21.30 -10.26
C SER A 272 15.73 20.10 -9.31
N ARG A 273 14.70 19.91 -8.47
CA ARG A 273 14.63 18.89 -7.42
C ARG A 273 14.23 17.53 -7.99
N THR A 274 13.13 17.45 -8.74
CA THR A 274 12.57 16.21 -9.25
C THR A 274 13.23 15.76 -10.55
N ARG A 275 13.76 16.69 -11.36
CA ARG A 275 14.35 16.41 -12.69
C ARG A 275 13.44 15.51 -13.54
N PRO A 276 12.25 16.00 -13.90
CA PRO A 276 11.23 15.21 -14.60
C PRO A 276 11.81 14.52 -15.84
N SER A 277 11.51 13.22 -15.95
CA SER A 277 11.97 12.38 -17.03
C SER A 277 10.98 12.34 -18.20
N ASP A 278 9.69 12.57 -17.93
CA ASP A 278 8.66 12.74 -18.94
C ASP A 278 8.70 14.18 -19.54
N PRO A 279 8.63 14.31 -20.87
CA PRO A 279 8.68 15.61 -21.54
C PRO A 279 7.52 16.54 -21.18
N LEU A 280 6.33 16.02 -20.85
CA LEU A 280 5.17 16.80 -20.46
C LEU A 280 5.32 17.37 -19.04
N ALA A 281 5.85 16.57 -18.10
CA ALA A 281 6.18 17.05 -16.76
C ALA A 281 7.28 18.13 -16.80
N ALA A 282 8.30 17.96 -17.65
CA ALA A 282 9.34 18.96 -17.87
C ALA A 282 8.81 20.24 -18.55
N GLU A 283 7.80 20.12 -19.42
CA GLU A 283 7.17 21.26 -20.08
C GLU A 283 6.24 22.03 -19.13
N LEU A 284 5.50 21.34 -18.26
CA LEU A 284 4.70 21.96 -17.19
C LEU A 284 5.57 22.82 -16.27
N CYS A 285 6.67 22.27 -15.74
CA CYS A 285 7.58 23.05 -14.90
C CYS A 285 8.16 24.24 -15.68
N ARG A 286 8.53 24.06 -16.95
CA ARG A 286 9.06 25.15 -17.78
C ARG A 286 8.03 26.26 -18.04
N ALA A 287 6.78 25.91 -18.30
CA ALA A 287 5.70 26.86 -18.56
C ALA A 287 5.36 27.67 -17.30
N LEU A 288 5.36 27.03 -16.13
CA LEU A 288 5.10 27.67 -14.84
C LEU A 288 6.29 28.49 -14.30
N SER A 289 7.52 28.17 -14.72
CA SER A 289 8.73 28.92 -14.38
C SER A 289 8.91 30.22 -15.19
N ASP A 290 8.16 30.42 -16.27
CA ASP A 290 8.29 31.63 -17.09
C ASP A 290 7.70 32.84 -16.34
N GLY A 291 8.46 33.94 -16.29
CA GLY A 291 8.07 35.16 -15.55
C GLY A 291 6.92 35.94 -16.21
N SER A 292 6.55 35.56 -17.43
CA SER A 292 5.36 36.01 -18.15
C SER A 292 4.86 34.84 -19.01
N PRO A 293 4.12 33.88 -18.44
CA PRO A 293 3.69 32.71 -19.19
C PRO A 293 2.78 33.13 -20.35
N ASP A 294 3.04 32.57 -21.52
CA ASP A 294 2.13 32.67 -22.66
C ASP A 294 0.85 31.89 -22.32
N GLU A 295 -0.27 32.61 -22.19
CA GLU A 295 -1.56 32.10 -21.72
C GLU A 295 -2.03 30.89 -22.56
N GLU A 296 -1.95 31.00 -23.89
CA GLU A 296 -2.34 29.92 -24.81
C GLU A 296 -1.48 28.66 -24.59
N ARG A 297 -0.18 28.85 -24.32
CA ARG A 297 0.74 27.74 -24.11
C ARG A 297 0.56 27.09 -22.73
N LEU A 298 0.32 27.89 -21.70
CA LEU A 298 0.10 27.37 -20.35
C LEU A 298 -1.23 26.60 -20.28
N GLU A 299 -2.26 27.11 -20.94
CA GLU A 299 -3.55 26.43 -21.09
C GLU A 299 -3.38 25.07 -21.79
N GLU A 300 -2.68 25.03 -22.93
CA GLU A 300 -2.41 23.79 -23.68
C GLU A 300 -1.66 22.75 -22.82
N VAL A 301 -0.61 23.18 -22.12
CA VAL A 301 0.21 22.28 -21.29
C VAL A 301 -0.56 21.79 -20.06
N LEU A 302 -1.34 22.65 -19.41
CA LEU A 302 -2.21 22.24 -18.30
C LEU A 302 -3.29 21.27 -18.76
N ALA A 303 -3.86 21.50 -19.94
CA ALA A 303 -4.87 20.62 -20.50
C ALA A 303 -4.33 19.21 -20.75
N ASP A 304 -3.15 19.10 -21.37
CA ASP A 304 -2.47 17.83 -21.63
C ASP A 304 -2.09 17.09 -20.32
N VAL A 305 -1.64 17.84 -19.31
CA VAL A 305 -1.30 17.31 -17.98
C VAL A 305 -2.53 16.73 -17.29
N ILE A 306 -3.63 17.49 -17.27
CA ILE A 306 -4.88 17.06 -16.63
C ILE A 306 -5.43 15.83 -17.35
N GLU A 307 -5.46 15.82 -18.68
CA GLU A 307 -5.91 14.66 -19.44
C GLU A 307 -5.08 13.40 -19.10
N ARG A 308 -3.78 13.56 -18.83
CA ARG A 308 -2.91 12.45 -18.44
C ARG A 308 -3.13 11.99 -17.00
N LEU A 309 -3.32 12.92 -16.07
CA LEU A 309 -3.68 12.61 -14.68
C LEU A 309 -5.02 11.90 -14.60
N GLU A 310 -6.02 12.33 -15.38
CA GLU A 310 -7.33 11.67 -15.46
C GLU A 310 -7.22 10.23 -15.98
N ARG A 311 -6.39 9.97 -17.00
CA ARG A 311 -6.12 8.59 -17.46
C ARG A 311 -5.42 7.75 -16.40
N ALA A 312 -4.38 8.28 -15.75
CA ALA A 312 -3.63 7.55 -14.74
C ALA A 312 -4.51 7.23 -13.51
N GLY A 313 -5.28 8.20 -13.03
CA GLY A 313 -6.22 8.03 -11.93
C GLY A 313 -7.32 7.01 -12.26
N ALA A 314 -7.91 7.06 -13.45
CA ALA A 314 -8.94 6.11 -13.87
C ALA A 314 -8.44 4.65 -13.89
N VAL A 315 -7.18 4.42 -14.31
CA VAL A 315 -6.57 3.09 -14.29
C VAL A 315 -6.30 2.63 -12.86
N THR A 316 -5.75 3.51 -12.01
CA THR A 316 -5.47 3.20 -10.60
C THR A 316 -6.74 2.88 -9.82
N ASP A 317 -7.79 3.68 -9.98
CA ASP A 317 -9.09 3.48 -9.33
C ASP A 317 -9.73 2.15 -9.77
N ALA A 318 -9.66 1.84 -11.07
CA ALA A 318 -10.17 0.58 -11.61
C ALA A 318 -9.43 -0.64 -11.03
N VAL A 319 -8.11 -0.57 -10.88
CA VAL A 319 -7.30 -1.65 -10.29
C VAL A 319 -7.57 -1.79 -8.79
N GLU A 320 -7.70 -0.68 -8.07
CA GLU A 320 -7.95 -0.70 -6.63
C GLU A 320 -9.35 -1.25 -6.29
N ASP A 321 -10.37 -0.92 -7.10
CA ASP A 321 -11.72 -1.44 -6.94
C ASP A 321 -11.80 -2.96 -7.20
N LEU A 322 -11.04 -3.47 -8.16
CA LEU A 322 -10.92 -4.92 -8.41
C LEU A 322 -10.19 -5.65 -7.28
N GLY A 323 -9.20 -5.02 -6.65
CA GLY A 323 -8.43 -5.60 -5.55
C GLY A 323 -9.24 -5.83 -4.26
N ARG A 324 -10.36 -5.13 -4.07
CA ARG A 324 -11.19 -5.21 -2.86
C ARG A 324 -12.26 -6.31 -2.89
N SER A 325 -12.72 -6.74 -4.07
CA SER A 325 -13.50 -7.95 -4.37
C SER A 325 -14.06 -7.85 -5.80
N PRO A 326 -13.89 -8.86 -6.67
CA PRO A 326 -14.55 -8.89 -7.98
C PRO A 326 -16.01 -9.28 -7.79
N ASP A 327 -16.90 -8.30 -7.86
CA ASP A 327 -18.36 -8.48 -7.98
C ASP A 327 -18.78 -7.76 -9.26
N GLU A 328 -19.69 -8.36 -10.03
CA GLU A 328 -20.13 -7.96 -11.38
C GLU A 328 -20.42 -6.46 -11.47
N ARG A 329 -21.13 -5.91 -10.48
CA ARG A 329 -21.48 -4.47 -10.41
C ARG A 329 -20.25 -3.56 -10.31
N ARG A 330 -19.18 -4.02 -9.68
CA ARG A 330 -17.92 -3.26 -9.52
C ARG A 330 -17.06 -3.37 -10.76
N VAL A 331 -17.02 -4.54 -11.39
CA VAL A 331 -16.33 -4.74 -12.67
C VAL A 331 -16.97 -3.87 -13.76
N GLU A 332 -18.31 -3.80 -13.81
CA GLU A 332 -19.04 -2.87 -14.70
C GLU A 332 -18.78 -1.39 -14.38
N SER A 333 -18.64 -1.04 -13.10
CA SER A 333 -18.35 0.33 -12.68
C SER A 333 -16.93 0.74 -13.09
N ALA A 334 -15.95 -0.15 -12.90
CA ALA A 334 -14.59 0.02 -13.40
C ALA A 334 -14.57 0.13 -14.92
N GLN A 335 -15.35 -0.69 -15.63
CA GLN A 335 -15.46 -0.65 -17.09
C GLN A 335 -16.05 0.69 -17.56
N ARG A 336 -17.10 1.18 -16.92
CA ARG A 336 -17.69 2.50 -17.22
C ARG A 336 -16.75 3.67 -16.90
N SER A 337 -15.85 3.51 -15.94
CA SER A 337 -14.85 4.54 -15.61
C SER A 337 -13.75 4.57 -16.66
N VAL A 338 -13.24 3.40 -17.05
CA VAL A 338 -12.15 3.24 -18.02
C VAL A 338 -12.62 3.52 -19.45
N GLY A 339 -13.79 3.04 -19.86
CA GLY A 339 -14.32 3.22 -21.22
C GLY A 339 -14.76 4.66 -21.55
N ARG A 340 -14.69 5.58 -20.58
CA ARG A 340 -14.83 7.03 -20.84
C ARG A 340 -13.52 7.69 -21.26
N GLN A 341 -12.39 6.98 -21.16
CA GLN A 341 -11.07 7.49 -21.49
C GLN A 341 -10.62 6.94 -22.84
N ASP A 342 -10.23 7.83 -23.77
CA ASP A 342 -9.66 7.43 -25.04
C ASP A 342 -8.16 7.08 -24.87
N GLY A 343 -7.77 5.89 -25.30
CA GLY A 343 -6.36 5.47 -25.35
C GLY A 343 -6.11 3.96 -25.25
N PRO A 344 -4.93 3.48 -25.68
CA PRO A 344 -4.63 2.05 -25.79
C PRO A 344 -4.60 1.32 -24.44
N LEU A 345 -4.29 2.03 -23.34
CA LEU A 345 -4.34 1.48 -21.99
C LEU A 345 -5.78 1.31 -21.50
N ALA A 346 -6.67 2.25 -21.83
CA ALA A 346 -8.08 2.17 -21.46
C ALA A 346 -8.79 1.06 -22.25
N GLU A 347 -8.53 0.94 -23.56
CA GLU A 347 -9.05 -0.15 -24.39
C GLU A 347 -8.57 -1.54 -23.90
N GLY A 348 -7.30 -1.67 -23.52
CA GLY A 348 -6.74 -2.91 -22.99
C GLY A 348 -7.35 -3.32 -21.64
N VAL A 349 -7.55 -2.35 -20.73
CA VAL A 349 -8.21 -2.59 -19.43
C VAL A 349 -9.70 -2.87 -19.61
N GLU A 350 -10.39 -2.17 -20.52
CA GLU A 350 -11.79 -2.43 -20.86
C GLU A 350 -11.98 -3.85 -21.41
N SER A 351 -11.10 -4.31 -22.30
CA SER A 351 -11.14 -5.68 -22.82
C SER A 351 -10.91 -6.74 -21.73
N ALA A 352 -10.01 -6.48 -20.77
CA ALA A 352 -9.79 -7.37 -19.64
C ALA A 352 -11.01 -7.43 -18.70
N LEU A 353 -11.66 -6.28 -18.46
CA LEU A 353 -12.88 -6.16 -17.65
C LEU A 353 -14.07 -6.87 -18.32
N ASP A 354 -14.25 -6.72 -19.63
CA ASP A 354 -15.29 -7.40 -20.41
C ASP A 354 -15.17 -8.94 -20.32
N ARG A 355 -13.92 -9.42 -20.22
CA ARG A 355 -13.63 -10.85 -20.05
C ARG A 355 -13.89 -11.36 -18.64
N ILE A 356 -13.66 -10.53 -17.62
CA ILE A 356 -14.03 -10.84 -16.22
C ILE A 356 -15.56 -10.92 -16.10
N LEU A 357 -16.30 -9.98 -16.71
CA LEU A 357 -17.76 -10.00 -16.74
C LEU A 357 -18.31 -11.25 -17.44
N THR A 358 -17.68 -11.66 -18.55
CA THR A 358 -18.08 -12.90 -19.25
C THR A 358 -17.87 -14.14 -18.37
N LEU A 359 -16.74 -14.23 -17.66
CA LEU A 359 -16.43 -15.35 -16.77
C LEU A 359 -17.32 -15.36 -15.52
N GLU A 360 -17.64 -14.19 -14.97
CA GLU A 360 -18.54 -14.05 -13.83
C GLU A 360 -19.99 -14.37 -14.21
N GLY A 361 -20.42 -13.97 -15.41
CA GLY A 361 -21.71 -14.35 -15.99
C GLY A 361 -21.86 -15.87 -16.14
N ASP A 362 -20.83 -16.56 -16.64
CA ASP A 362 -20.80 -18.03 -16.75
C ASP A 362 -20.86 -18.71 -15.38
N LEU A 363 -20.22 -18.12 -14.36
CA LEU A 363 -20.15 -18.64 -12.99
C LEU A 363 -21.45 -18.38 -12.21
N SER A 364 -22.06 -17.22 -12.41
CA SER A 364 -23.38 -16.84 -11.91
C SER A 364 -24.49 -17.68 -12.54
N GLN A 365 -24.39 -17.99 -13.84
CA GLN A 365 -25.29 -18.92 -14.51
C GLN A 365 -25.18 -20.34 -13.92
N ALA A 366 -23.96 -20.84 -13.72
CA ALA A 366 -23.70 -22.13 -13.08
C ALA A 366 -24.16 -22.19 -11.61
N LYS A 367 -24.17 -21.04 -10.90
CA LYS A 367 -24.64 -20.92 -9.51
C LYS A 367 -26.16 -20.75 -9.43
N SER A 368 -26.79 -20.07 -10.39
CA SER A 368 -28.24 -19.88 -10.45
C SER A 368 -29.00 -21.18 -10.72
N GLU A 369 -28.39 -22.13 -11.43
CA GLU A 369 -28.93 -23.49 -11.62
C GLU A 369 -28.97 -24.30 -10.31
N ALA A 370 -28.26 -23.87 -9.26
CA ALA A 370 -28.19 -24.54 -7.97
C ALA A 370 -29.16 -23.97 -6.91
N ASP A 371 -29.62 -22.72 -7.01
CA ASP A 371 -30.24 -22.01 -5.87
C ASP A 371 -31.60 -21.32 -6.17
N SER A 372 -32.25 -21.68 -7.27
CA SER A 372 -33.58 -21.19 -7.65
C SER A 372 -34.65 -21.52 -6.59
N GLY A 373 -34.91 -20.59 -5.66
CA GLY A 373 -36.05 -20.70 -4.74
C GLY A 373 -36.45 -19.46 -3.94
N THR A 374 -35.52 -18.59 -3.48
CA THR A 374 -35.87 -17.62 -2.42
C THR A 374 -35.33 -16.18 -2.53
N ASP A 375 -34.48 -15.84 -3.50
CA ASP A 375 -33.75 -14.56 -3.48
C ASP A 375 -34.45 -13.35 -4.13
N HIS A 376 -35.33 -13.54 -5.11
CA HIS A 376 -35.95 -12.41 -5.82
C HIS A 376 -36.85 -11.53 -4.94
N ALA A 377 -37.39 -12.04 -3.83
CA ALA A 377 -38.19 -11.23 -2.91
C ALA A 377 -37.35 -10.37 -1.96
N ARG A 378 -36.05 -10.66 -1.82
CA ARG A 378 -35.12 -9.95 -0.94
C ARG A 378 -34.36 -8.86 -1.68
N GLU A 379 -34.06 -9.11 -2.94
CA GLU A 379 -33.40 -8.17 -3.85
C GLU A 379 -34.27 -6.95 -4.13
N HIS A 380 -35.55 -7.15 -4.48
CA HIS A 380 -36.49 -6.02 -4.68
C HIS A 380 -36.75 -5.17 -3.42
N ARG A 381 -36.49 -5.69 -2.22
CA ARG A 381 -36.62 -4.89 -0.98
C ARG A 381 -35.41 -3.98 -0.77
N LYS A 382 -34.20 -4.46 -1.09
CA LYS A 382 -32.98 -3.66 -1.02
C LYS A 382 -32.98 -2.54 -2.06
N GLU A 383 -33.47 -2.84 -3.26
CA GLU A 383 -33.55 -1.87 -4.36
C GLU A 383 -34.47 -0.68 -4.00
N ILE A 384 -35.56 -0.94 -3.26
CA ILE A 384 -36.45 0.12 -2.77
C ILE A 384 -35.79 0.95 -1.66
N GLU A 385 -35.10 0.32 -0.71
CA GLU A 385 -34.38 1.04 0.37
C GLU A 385 -33.22 1.89 -0.19
N GLU A 386 -32.55 1.43 -1.25
CA GLU A 386 -31.45 2.15 -1.91
C GLU A 386 -31.95 3.37 -2.69
N LEU A 387 -33.08 3.24 -3.38
CA LEU A 387 -33.74 4.36 -4.07
C LEU A 387 -34.27 5.42 -3.10
N GLU A 388 -34.80 5.03 -1.94
CA GLU A 388 -35.22 5.97 -0.89
C GLU A 388 -34.01 6.76 -0.32
N ALA A 389 -32.88 6.09 -0.08
CA ALA A 389 -31.66 6.73 0.39
C ALA A 389 -30.98 7.63 -0.67
N GLU A 390 -31.21 7.36 -1.96
CA GLU A 390 -30.74 8.25 -3.03
C GLU A 390 -31.59 9.53 -3.10
N LEU A 391 -32.91 9.42 -2.89
CA LEU A 391 -33.83 10.55 -2.92
C LEU A 391 -33.58 11.55 -1.78
N ASP A 392 -33.26 11.05 -0.57
CA ASP A 392 -32.87 11.87 0.58
C ASP A 392 -31.56 12.64 0.32
N ARG A 393 -30.61 12.04 -0.42
CA ARG A 393 -29.34 12.69 -0.80
C ARG A 393 -29.55 13.81 -1.81
N TYR A 394 -30.47 13.64 -2.76
CA TYR A 394 -30.82 14.70 -3.70
C TYR A 394 -31.49 15.89 -2.99
N GLN A 395 -32.38 15.64 -2.04
CA GLN A 395 -33.01 16.72 -1.26
C GLN A 395 -31.99 17.52 -0.44
N GLN A 396 -31.06 16.85 0.26
CA GLN A 396 -30.00 17.55 1.00
C GLN A 396 -29.07 18.38 0.10
N ARG A 397 -28.87 17.96 -1.15
CA ARG A 397 -28.08 18.73 -2.12
C ARG A 397 -28.84 19.97 -2.59
N TYR A 398 -30.15 19.86 -2.82
CA TYR A 398 -31.00 21.02 -3.16
C TYR A 398 -31.00 22.05 -2.02
N ASP A 399 -31.23 21.63 -0.77
CA ASP A 399 -31.23 22.53 0.39
C ASP A 399 -29.88 23.26 0.58
N ARG A 400 -28.77 22.58 0.27
CA ARG A 400 -27.42 23.16 0.34
C ARG A 400 -27.19 24.21 -0.75
N ILE A 401 -27.65 23.94 -1.97
CA ILE A 401 -27.54 24.87 -3.10
C ILE A 401 -28.42 26.10 -2.84
N GLU A 402 -29.64 25.91 -2.35
CA GLU A 402 -30.55 27.00 -1.96
C GLU A 402 -29.94 27.87 -0.85
N GLY A 403 -29.33 27.26 0.18
CA GLY A 403 -28.65 27.99 1.25
C GLY A 403 -27.41 28.77 0.78
N ALA A 404 -26.62 28.20 -0.12
CA ALA A 404 -25.46 28.87 -0.72
C ALA A 404 -25.89 30.06 -1.59
N ALA A 405 -26.89 29.85 -2.44
CA ALA A 405 -27.49 30.89 -3.28
C ALA A 405 -28.09 32.04 -2.47
N GLY A 406 -28.82 31.73 -1.39
CA GLY A 406 -29.36 32.75 -0.49
C GLY A 406 -28.27 33.58 0.18
N SER A 407 -27.13 32.97 0.50
CA SER A 407 -25.97 33.66 1.08
C SER A 407 -25.33 34.62 0.07
N VAL A 408 -25.19 34.21 -1.19
CA VAL A 408 -24.67 35.07 -2.28
C VAL A 408 -25.60 36.26 -2.53
N CYS A 409 -26.91 36.04 -2.61
CA CYS A 409 -27.88 37.12 -2.77
C CYS A 409 -27.89 38.09 -1.57
N GLN A 410 -27.65 37.57 -0.35
CA GLN A 410 -27.56 38.41 0.83
C GLN A 410 -26.30 39.26 0.85
N GLU A 411 -25.17 38.72 0.37
CA GLU A 411 -23.90 39.45 0.31
C GLU A 411 -23.90 40.50 -0.80
N ALA A 412 -24.45 40.18 -1.98
CA ALA A 412 -24.65 41.14 -3.07
C ALA A 412 -25.55 42.33 -2.66
N ALA A 413 -26.55 42.09 -1.81
CA ALA A 413 -27.39 43.15 -1.25
C ALA A 413 -26.68 43.98 -0.17
N ARG A 414 -25.71 43.40 0.56
CA ARG A 414 -24.94 44.12 1.59
C ARG A 414 -23.91 45.05 0.99
N THR A 415 -23.33 44.68 -0.15
CA THR A 415 -22.32 45.48 -0.85
C THR A 415 -22.91 46.57 -1.73
N ASP A 416 -24.24 46.74 -1.74
CA ASP A 416 -24.99 47.63 -2.66
C ASP A 416 -24.70 47.33 -4.15
N ALA A 417 -24.13 46.17 -4.46
CA ALA A 417 -23.82 45.73 -5.83
C ALA A 417 -25.12 45.45 -6.61
N LEU A 418 -26.15 44.92 -5.95
CA LEU A 418 -27.48 44.73 -6.53
C LEU A 418 -28.59 45.00 -5.52
N SER A 419 -29.57 45.82 -5.90
CA SER A 419 -30.79 46.02 -5.11
C SER A 419 -31.88 45.07 -5.58
N PHE A 420 -32.18 44.05 -4.78
CA PHE A 420 -33.24 43.09 -5.08
C PHE A 420 -34.63 43.67 -4.82
N ARG A 421 -35.59 43.36 -5.69
CA ARG A 421 -36.98 43.85 -5.56
C ARG A 421 -37.84 42.96 -4.68
N THR A 422 -37.40 41.73 -4.46
CA THR A 422 -38.09 40.68 -3.73
C THR A 422 -37.25 40.18 -2.55
N THR A 423 -37.92 39.60 -1.56
CA THR A 423 -37.29 38.94 -0.42
C THR A 423 -37.24 37.42 -0.58
N ASP A 424 -37.82 36.88 -1.64
CA ASP A 424 -37.84 35.45 -1.96
C ASP A 424 -36.50 35.01 -2.58
N THR A 425 -35.95 33.87 -2.14
CA THR A 425 -34.59 33.44 -2.53
C THR A 425 -34.53 33.06 -4.01
N ASP A 426 -35.56 32.42 -4.55
CA ASP A 426 -35.58 31.96 -5.93
C ASP A 426 -35.69 33.15 -6.89
N ASP A 427 -36.56 34.11 -6.57
CA ASP A 427 -36.71 35.32 -7.39
C ASP A 427 -35.45 36.20 -7.33
N ARG A 428 -34.72 36.22 -6.20
CA ARG A 428 -33.44 36.95 -6.08
C ARG A 428 -32.33 36.31 -6.89
N LEU A 429 -32.31 34.97 -6.98
CA LEU A 429 -31.38 34.24 -7.83
C LEU A 429 -31.60 34.58 -9.31
N VAL A 430 -32.86 34.69 -9.74
CA VAL A 430 -33.19 35.10 -11.11
C VAL A 430 -32.74 36.54 -11.36
N GLU A 431 -33.00 37.47 -10.43
CA GLU A 431 -32.52 38.86 -10.55
C GLU A 431 -30.99 38.98 -10.56
N LEU A 432 -30.28 38.12 -9.80
CA LEU A 432 -28.81 38.03 -9.82
C LEU A 432 -28.30 37.49 -11.17
N ALA A 433 -28.94 36.46 -11.71
CA ALA A 433 -28.58 35.85 -12.98
C ALA A 433 -28.78 36.83 -14.15
N ASP A 434 -29.92 37.52 -14.19
CA ASP A 434 -30.22 38.55 -15.20
C ASP A 434 -29.18 39.68 -15.15
N ALA A 435 -28.79 40.13 -13.95
CA ALA A 435 -27.77 41.18 -13.77
C ALA A 435 -26.34 40.74 -14.14
N LEU A 436 -26.04 39.45 -14.01
CA LEU A 436 -24.80 38.84 -14.51
C LEU A 436 -24.78 38.79 -16.04
N GLU A 437 -25.90 38.39 -16.64
CA GLU A 437 -26.06 38.25 -18.10
C GLU A 437 -26.04 39.61 -18.81
N ASP A 438 -26.60 40.65 -18.18
CA ASP A 438 -26.57 42.03 -18.66
C ASP A 438 -25.22 42.74 -18.41
N GLY A 439 -24.30 42.11 -17.67
CA GLY A 439 -22.96 42.64 -17.36
C GLY A 439 -22.94 43.81 -16.38
N ASP A 440 -24.04 44.02 -15.63
CA ASP A 440 -24.18 45.10 -14.64
C ASP A 440 -23.42 44.80 -13.32
N ILE A 441 -22.95 43.56 -13.14
CA ILE A 441 -22.11 43.13 -12.01
C ILE A 441 -20.72 42.74 -12.53
N VAL A 442 -19.69 43.49 -12.15
CA VAL A 442 -18.28 43.10 -12.31
C VAL A 442 -17.75 42.69 -10.95
N PHE A 443 -17.36 41.43 -10.81
CA PHE A 443 -16.59 40.99 -9.66
C PHE A 443 -15.15 41.47 -9.85
N ASP A 444 -14.76 42.50 -9.12
CA ASP A 444 -13.33 42.78 -8.90
C ASP A 444 -12.81 41.66 -7.98
N THR A 445 -12.40 40.54 -8.58
CA THR A 445 -11.69 39.47 -7.88
C THR A 445 -10.22 39.85 -7.82
N PRO A 446 -9.62 40.08 -6.64
CA PRO A 446 -8.17 40.19 -6.53
C PRO A 446 -7.59 38.77 -6.57
N GLY A 447 -7.56 38.17 -7.76
CA GLY A 447 -6.88 36.91 -8.07
C GLY A 447 -5.74 37.19 -9.05
N GLY A 448 -4.58 36.56 -8.86
CA GLY A 448 -3.41 36.73 -9.73
C GLY A 448 -3.67 36.28 -11.17
N GLU A 449 -2.73 36.61 -12.07
CA GLU A 449 -2.79 36.41 -13.53
C GLU A 449 -3.11 34.98 -14.00
N LEU A 450 -3.09 33.97 -13.11
CA LEU A 450 -3.33 32.55 -13.40
C LEU A 450 -4.75 32.05 -13.10
N ALA A 451 -5.49 32.72 -12.21
CA ALA A 451 -6.86 32.33 -11.85
C ALA A 451 -7.83 32.20 -13.06
N PRO A 452 -7.87 33.16 -14.01
CA PRO A 452 -8.78 33.03 -15.16
C PRO A 452 -8.43 31.84 -16.09
N ILE A 453 -7.14 31.51 -16.20
CA ILE A 453 -6.67 30.37 -17.02
C ILE A 453 -7.07 29.05 -16.36
N VAL A 454 -6.92 28.95 -15.04
CA VAL A 454 -7.34 27.78 -14.25
C VAL A 454 -8.86 27.57 -14.34
N ASP A 455 -9.64 28.64 -14.23
CA ASP A 455 -11.10 28.58 -14.35
C ASP A 455 -11.54 28.10 -15.75
N GLU A 456 -10.89 28.56 -16.82
CA GLU A 456 -11.18 28.13 -18.19
C GLU A 456 -10.84 26.65 -18.43
N VAL A 457 -9.68 26.21 -17.93
CA VAL A 457 -9.24 24.80 -17.99
C VAL A 457 -10.18 23.90 -17.18
N GLU A 458 -10.58 24.31 -15.98
CA GLU A 458 -11.55 23.57 -15.16
C GLU A 458 -12.92 23.47 -15.85
N HIS A 459 -13.38 24.55 -16.47
CA HIS A 459 -14.65 24.59 -17.20
C HIS A 459 -14.65 23.66 -18.41
N THR A 460 -13.55 23.66 -19.16
CA THR A 460 -13.39 22.91 -20.42
C THR A 460 -13.20 21.41 -20.18
N LEU A 461 -12.31 21.05 -19.25
CA LEU A 461 -11.93 19.65 -19.05
C LEU A 461 -12.72 18.92 -17.96
N ARG A 462 -13.34 19.65 -17.02
CA ARG A 462 -14.16 19.08 -15.91
C ARG A 462 -13.49 17.90 -15.19
N PRO A 463 -12.32 18.12 -14.56
CA PRO A 463 -11.53 17.06 -13.96
C PRO A 463 -12.28 16.29 -12.88
N GLN A 464 -12.14 14.96 -12.86
CA GLN A 464 -12.85 14.06 -11.95
C GLN A 464 -11.92 13.52 -10.86
N THR A 465 -10.64 13.31 -11.16
CA THR A 465 -9.67 12.80 -10.20
C THR A 465 -9.38 13.80 -9.08
N ALA A 466 -8.97 13.29 -7.92
CA ALA A 466 -8.58 14.13 -6.79
C ALA A 466 -7.31 14.94 -7.10
N GLN A 467 -6.34 14.33 -7.80
CA GLN A 467 -5.05 14.93 -8.14
C GLN A 467 -5.19 16.11 -9.12
N SER A 468 -5.99 15.98 -10.19
CA SER A 468 -6.25 17.09 -11.11
C SER A 468 -6.94 18.28 -10.43
N ARG A 469 -7.86 18.01 -9.51
CA ARG A 469 -8.56 19.05 -8.74
C ARG A 469 -7.65 19.72 -7.71
N GLU A 470 -6.75 18.96 -7.09
CA GLU A 470 -5.76 19.48 -6.14
C GLU A 470 -4.74 20.39 -6.83
N LEU A 471 -4.28 20.02 -8.04
CA LEU A 471 -3.40 20.86 -8.86
C LEU A 471 -4.06 22.17 -9.27
N LEU A 472 -5.29 22.12 -9.82
CA LEU A 472 -6.02 23.32 -10.22
C LEU A 472 -6.37 24.22 -9.03
N ALA A 473 -6.78 23.64 -7.90
CA ALA A 473 -7.05 24.40 -6.68
C ALA A 473 -5.80 25.10 -6.15
N ALA A 474 -4.63 24.45 -6.20
CA ALA A 474 -3.36 25.05 -5.79
C ALA A 474 -2.92 26.18 -6.73
N LEU A 475 -3.17 26.06 -8.04
CA LEU A 475 -2.82 27.08 -9.04
C LEU A 475 -3.79 28.28 -9.04
N GLY A 476 -5.09 28.06 -8.79
CA GLY A 476 -6.14 29.08 -8.78
C GLY A 476 -6.25 29.88 -7.46
N GLY A 477 -5.54 29.46 -6.40
CA GLY A 477 -5.54 30.15 -5.12
C GLY A 477 -4.89 31.54 -5.17
N SER A 478 -5.41 32.49 -4.39
CA SER A 478 -4.84 33.86 -4.28
C SER A 478 -3.80 34.01 -3.15
N ASP A 479 -3.68 33.00 -2.27
CA ASP A 479 -2.75 32.96 -1.14
C ASP A 479 -1.90 31.68 -1.28
N TRP A 480 -0.87 31.74 -2.12
CA TRP A 480 0.02 30.60 -2.34
C TRP A 480 0.90 30.41 -1.11
N ALA A 481 0.49 29.51 -0.22
CA ALA A 481 1.44 28.91 0.70
C ALA A 481 2.40 28.05 -0.13
N ASP A 482 3.70 28.41 -0.14
CA ASP A 482 4.74 27.74 -0.93
C ASP A 482 4.70 26.20 -0.75
N ASP A 483 4.31 25.72 0.43
CA ASP A 483 4.22 24.29 0.76
C ASP A 483 3.08 23.55 0.04
N GLU A 484 1.90 24.18 -0.15
CA GLU A 484 0.73 23.53 -0.77
C GLU A 484 0.91 23.41 -2.29
N LEU A 485 1.41 24.47 -2.93
CA LEU A 485 1.70 24.47 -4.36
C LEU A 485 2.86 23.51 -4.69
N SER A 486 3.90 23.47 -3.84
CA SER A 486 5.02 22.55 -4.01
C SER A 486 4.57 21.09 -3.91
N ALA A 487 3.69 20.76 -2.95
CA ALA A 487 3.18 19.39 -2.78
C ALA A 487 2.31 18.96 -3.96
N ALA A 488 1.42 19.83 -4.45
CA ALA A 488 0.56 19.52 -5.59
C ALA A 488 1.36 19.33 -6.89
N LEU A 489 2.37 20.18 -7.13
CA LEU A 489 3.27 20.05 -8.29
C LEU A 489 4.18 18.82 -8.18
N GLU A 490 4.72 18.51 -7.00
CA GLU A 490 5.53 17.31 -6.77
C GLU A 490 4.72 16.04 -7.07
N SER A 491 3.50 15.92 -6.51
CA SER A 491 2.63 14.77 -6.74
C SER A 491 2.21 14.63 -8.21
N THR A 492 1.95 15.73 -8.89
CA THR A 492 1.61 15.75 -10.32
C THR A 492 2.77 15.25 -11.18
N VAL A 493 3.97 15.78 -10.95
CA VAL A 493 5.18 15.39 -11.70
C VAL A 493 5.50 13.91 -11.48
N GLU A 494 5.43 13.43 -10.24
CA GLU A 494 5.65 12.03 -9.88
C GLU A 494 4.65 11.10 -10.61
N THR A 495 3.36 11.44 -10.58
CA THR A 495 2.32 10.63 -11.24
C THR A 495 2.49 10.57 -12.77
N ILE A 496 2.88 11.68 -13.40
CA ILE A 496 3.12 11.73 -14.85
C ILE A 496 4.33 10.88 -15.24
N ASP A 497 5.42 10.99 -14.47
CA ASP A 497 6.64 10.21 -14.68
C ASP A 497 6.38 8.71 -14.46
N GLU A 498 5.68 8.33 -13.38
CA GLU A 498 5.29 6.94 -13.12
C GLU A 498 4.44 6.33 -14.24
N TYR A 499 3.45 7.09 -14.75
CA TYR A 499 2.63 6.63 -15.87
C TYR A 499 3.46 6.48 -17.15
N ALA A 500 4.44 7.35 -17.38
CA ALA A 500 5.36 7.24 -18.50
C ALA A 500 6.28 6.01 -18.38
N GLU A 501 6.82 5.74 -17.20
CA GLU A 501 7.63 4.55 -16.91
C GLU A 501 6.83 3.25 -17.06
N LEU A 502 5.58 3.22 -16.58
CA LEU A 502 4.69 2.06 -16.73
C LEU A 502 4.40 1.79 -18.20
N ARG A 503 4.13 2.83 -18.99
CA ARG A 503 3.93 2.71 -20.45
C ARG A 503 5.20 2.22 -21.15
N ALA A 504 6.38 2.69 -20.75
CA ALA A 504 7.65 2.23 -21.30
C ALA A 504 7.95 0.76 -20.96
N ALA A 505 7.68 0.34 -19.72
CA ALA A 505 7.86 -1.05 -19.28
C ALA A 505 6.92 -2.03 -19.99
N VAL A 506 5.70 -1.57 -20.33
CA VAL A 506 4.73 -2.34 -21.11
C VAL A 506 5.15 -2.43 -22.58
N ALA A 507 5.68 -1.35 -23.17
CA ALA A 507 6.18 -1.32 -24.55
C ALA A 507 7.46 -2.14 -24.79
N ASP A 508 8.25 -2.43 -23.76
CA ASP A 508 9.47 -3.26 -23.85
C ASP A 508 9.18 -4.77 -24.10
N ILE A 509 7.93 -5.22 -23.93
CA ILE A 509 7.54 -6.62 -24.15
C ILE A 509 7.07 -6.83 -25.59
N GLY A 510 7.99 -7.28 -26.44
CA GLY A 510 7.68 -7.55 -27.84
C GLY A 510 6.89 -8.84 -28.08
N THR A 511 6.02 -8.83 -29.09
CA THR A 511 5.27 -10.01 -29.59
C THR A 511 6.16 -11.22 -29.85
N SER A 512 7.40 -11.01 -30.31
CA SER A 512 8.37 -12.07 -30.56
C SER A 512 8.84 -12.78 -29.29
N ASP A 513 8.97 -12.07 -28.16
CA ASP A 513 9.41 -12.66 -26.90
C ASP A 513 8.31 -13.49 -26.25
N VAL A 514 7.06 -13.05 -26.38
CA VAL A 514 5.87 -13.79 -25.93
C VAL A 514 5.68 -15.07 -26.75
N ARG A 515 5.74 -15.00 -28.09
CA ARG A 515 5.63 -16.19 -28.96
C ARG A 515 6.71 -17.22 -28.65
N ARG A 516 7.97 -16.79 -28.53
CA ARG A 516 9.08 -17.69 -28.19
C ARG A 516 8.86 -18.44 -26.87
N ARG A 517 8.23 -17.79 -25.88
CA ARG A 517 7.91 -18.42 -24.60
C ARG A 517 6.75 -19.39 -24.71
N LEU A 518 5.69 -19.02 -25.43
CA LEU A 518 4.56 -19.90 -25.72
C LEU A 518 5.00 -21.18 -26.43
N ASP A 519 5.85 -21.06 -27.45
CA ASP A 519 6.43 -22.21 -28.17
C ASP A 519 7.22 -23.15 -27.24
N SER A 520 7.98 -22.57 -26.31
CA SER A 520 8.77 -23.33 -25.34
C SER A 520 7.87 -24.07 -24.35
N LEU A 521 6.82 -23.41 -23.86
CA LEU A 521 5.82 -23.96 -22.95
C LEU A 521 5.00 -25.05 -23.60
N ASP A 522 4.50 -24.85 -24.82
CA ASP A 522 3.75 -25.87 -25.56
C ASP A 522 4.62 -27.12 -25.77
N SER A 523 5.88 -26.92 -26.18
CA SER A 523 6.85 -28.02 -26.33
C SER A 523 7.14 -28.77 -25.03
N GLU A 524 7.11 -28.11 -23.87
CA GLU A 524 7.33 -28.73 -22.57
C GLU A 524 6.09 -29.50 -22.10
N LEU A 525 4.91 -28.88 -22.23
CA LEU A 525 3.63 -29.47 -21.86
C LEU A 525 3.26 -30.68 -22.74
N GLU A 526 3.64 -30.68 -24.00
CA GLU A 526 3.44 -31.83 -24.90
C GLU A 526 4.26 -33.08 -24.52
N ARG A 527 5.35 -32.92 -23.75
CA ARG A 527 6.21 -34.04 -23.32
C ARG A 527 5.71 -34.73 -22.06
N GLU A 528 4.84 -34.09 -21.29
CA GLU A 528 4.34 -34.58 -20.01
C GLU A 528 2.98 -35.28 -20.17
N GLU A 529 2.79 -36.40 -19.47
CA GLU A 529 1.54 -37.18 -19.54
C GLU A 529 0.59 -36.79 -18.40
N GLY A 530 -0.60 -36.26 -18.72
CA GLY A 530 -1.63 -35.99 -17.71
C GLY A 530 -2.76 -35.10 -18.21
N THR A 531 -3.92 -35.17 -17.57
CA THR A 531 -5.09 -34.35 -17.92
C THR A 531 -4.84 -32.87 -17.67
N VAL A 532 -4.10 -32.54 -16.61
CA VAL A 532 -3.73 -31.16 -16.25
C VAL A 532 -2.76 -30.57 -17.27
N TYR A 533 -1.72 -31.31 -17.67
CA TYR A 533 -0.79 -30.87 -18.71
C TYR A 533 -1.47 -30.65 -20.07
N ARG A 534 -2.45 -31.49 -20.43
CA ARG A 534 -3.24 -31.31 -21.66
C ARG A 534 -4.08 -30.04 -21.63
N HIS A 535 -4.77 -29.75 -20.52
CA HIS A 535 -5.54 -28.51 -20.38
C HIS A 535 -4.65 -27.27 -20.41
N LEU A 536 -3.45 -27.34 -19.81
CA LEU A 536 -2.47 -26.25 -19.89
C LEU A 536 -1.95 -26.05 -21.32
N ALA A 537 -1.69 -27.14 -22.06
CA ALA A 537 -1.29 -27.04 -23.47
C ALA A 537 -2.39 -26.40 -24.32
N ASP A 538 -3.66 -26.78 -24.11
CA ASP A 538 -4.79 -26.17 -24.80
C ASP A 538 -4.91 -24.67 -24.49
N ARG A 539 -4.68 -24.27 -23.24
CA ARG A 539 -4.64 -22.85 -22.84
C ARG A 539 -3.45 -22.11 -23.46
N VAL A 540 -2.27 -22.71 -23.50
CA VAL A 540 -1.08 -22.11 -24.15
C VAL A 540 -1.32 -21.87 -25.65
N ARG A 541 -2.00 -22.79 -26.35
CA ARG A 541 -2.38 -22.59 -27.76
C ARG A 541 -3.45 -21.51 -27.94
N GLU A 542 -4.36 -21.35 -26.98
CA GLU A 542 -5.31 -20.23 -26.96
C GLU A 542 -4.56 -18.89 -26.80
N LEU A 543 -3.59 -18.82 -25.88
CA LEU A 543 -2.72 -17.66 -25.71
C LEU A 543 -1.93 -17.37 -26.99
N GLU A 544 -1.39 -18.38 -27.67
CA GLU A 544 -0.68 -18.23 -28.94
C GLU A 544 -1.57 -17.68 -30.06
N ALA A 545 -2.81 -18.16 -30.18
CA ALA A 545 -3.78 -17.64 -31.12
C ALA A 545 -4.14 -16.17 -30.84
N MET A 546 -4.10 -15.76 -29.56
CA MET A 546 -4.33 -14.38 -29.16
C MET A 546 -3.17 -13.45 -29.48
N VAL A 547 -1.92 -13.94 -29.59
CA VAL A 547 -0.73 -13.13 -29.94
C VAL A 547 -0.71 -12.79 -31.46
N GLY A 548 -1.88 -12.62 -32.10
CA GLY A 548 -2.07 -12.39 -33.54
C GLY A 548 -1.82 -10.95 -34.02
N GLU A 549 -2.41 -10.57 -35.17
CA GLU A 549 -2.40 -9.18 -35.65
C GLU A 549 -3.42 -8.35 -34.87
N GLY A 550 -2.99 -7.25 -34.23
CA GLY A 550 -3.87 -6.31 -33.52
C GLY A 550 -3.86 -6.41 -31.98
N VAL A 551 -2.87 -7.10 -31.41
CA VAL A 551 -2.72 -7.22 -29.95
C VAL A 551 -2.08 -5.96 -29.38
N ASP A 552 -2.70 -5.37 -28.36
CA ASP A 552 -2.15 -4.22 -27.66
C ASP A 552 -1.01 -4.61 -26.69
N ASP A 553 -0.21 -3.62 -26.28
CA ASP A 553 0.96 -3.86 -25.44
C ASP A 553 0.59 -4.40 -24.04
N VAL A 554 -0.61 -4.09 -23.54
CA VAL A 554 -1.11 -4.54 -22.23
C VAL A 554 -1.53 -6.01 -22.29
N GLN A 555 -2.22 -6.42 -23.35
CA GLN A 555 -2.55 -7.81 -23.64
C GLN A 555 -1.28 -8.63 -23.84
N LEU A 556 -0.28 -8.11 -24.55
CA LEU A 556 1.04 -8.72 -24.65
C LEU A 556 1.69 -8.91 -23.27
N TYR A 557 1.62 -7.90 -22.40
CA TYR A 557 2.12 -7.98 -21.04
C TYR A 557 1.37 -9.02 -20.20
N ALA A 558 0.04 -9.06 -20.28
CA ALA A 558 -0.80 -10.01 -19.56
C ALA A 558 -0.51 -11.46 -19.97
N ILE A 559 -0.43 -11.72 -21.29
CA ILE A 559 -0.06 -13.02 -21.84
C ILE A 559 1.36 -13.40 -21.37
N TYR A 560 2.30 -12.44 -21.39
CA TYR A 560 3.66 -12.68 -20.90
C TYR A 560 3.70 -13.08 -19.42
N GLN A 561 2.89 -12.45 -18.56
CA GLN A 561 2.81 -12.81 -17.13
C GLN A 561 2.18 -14.19 -16.93
N GLU A 562 1.11 -14.51 -17.65
CA GLU A 562 0.45 -15.82 -17.60
C GLU A 562 1.40 -16.94 -18.05
N CYS A 563 2.13 -16.74 -19.16
CA CYS A 563 3.18 -17.66 -19.60
C CYS A 563 4.29 -17.81 -18.55
N THR A 564 4.76 -16.69 -17.98
CA THR A 564 5.81 -16.72 -16.95
C THR A 564 5.37 -17.52 -15.72
N PHE A 565 4.10 -17.41 -15.33
CA PHE A 565 3.53 -18.18 -14.24
C PHE A 565 3.51 -19.69 -14.56
N TYR A 566 3.06 -20.08 -15.75
CA TYR A 566 3.06 -21.49 -16.17
C TYR A 566 4.46 -22.10 -16.18
N ASP A 567 5.42 -21.42 -16.84
CA ASP A 567 6.80 -21.87 -17.00
C ASP A 567 7.53 -22.00 -15.66
N ARG A 568 7.42 -20.98 -14.80
CA ARG A 568 8.25 -20.93 -13.58
C ARG A 568 7.61 -21.52 -12.34
N THR A 569 6.28 -21.56 -12.30
CA THR A 569 5.56 -21.90 -11.06
C THR A 569 4.75 -23.17 -11.23
N LEU A 570 3.85 -23.20 -12.22
CA LEU A 570 2.84 -24.25 -12.31
C LEU A 570 3.43 -25.57 -12.80
N VAL A 571 4.13 -25.56 -13.94
CA VAL A 571 4.73 -26.77 -14.53
C VAL A 571 5.76 -27.40 -13.58
N PRO A 572 6.73 -26.65 -13.00
CA PRO A 572 7.70 -27.25 -12.08
C PRO A 572 7.08 -27.83 -10.80
N ARG A 573 5.95 -27.31 -10.33
CA ARG A 573 5.25 -27.85 -9.16
C ARG A 573 4.50 -29.13 -9.51
N LEU A 574 3.84 -29.18 -10.67
CA LEU A 574 3.15 -30.37 -11.17
C LEU A 574 4.13 -31.52 -11.40
N SER A 575 5.30 -31.25 -11.99
CA SER A 575 6.32 -32.29 -12.22
C SER A 575 6.92 -32.84 -10.93
N ARG A 576 6.97 -32.03 -9.86
CA ARG A 576 7.42 -32.49 -8.53
C ARG A 576 6.37 -33.34 -7.82
N SER A 577 5.08 -33.07 -8.02
CA SER A 577 4.01 -33.88 -7.44
C SER A 577 3.86 -35.25 -8.10
N ASP A 578 4.14 -35.38 -9.40
CA ASP A 578 4.18 -36.69 -10.07
C ASP A 578 5.42 -37.52 -9.69
N GLY A 579 6.49 -36.87 -9.22
CA GLY A 579 7.75 -37.54 -8.82
C GLY A 579 7.69 -38.25 -7.47
N SER A 580 6.70 -38.00 -6.61
CA SER A 580 6.56 -38.67 -5.30
C SER A 580 5.66 -39.90 -5.38
N SER A 581 6.09 -40.92 -6.12
CA SER A 581 5.49 -42.25 -6.05
C SER A 581 5.93 -42.97 -4.76
N GLU A 582 5.66 -42.38 -3.60
CA GLU A 582 5.54 -43.14 -2.35
C GLU A 582 4.15 -43.77 -2.39
N SER A 583 4.06 -45.08 -2.60
CA SER A 583 2.78 -45.77 -2.73
C SER A 583 1.93 -45.50 -1.49
N VAL A 584 0.91 -44.66 -1.62
CA VAL A 584 0.06 -44.29 -0.49
C VAL A 584 -0.71 -45.53 -0.05
N ASP A 585 -0.43 -46.03 1.15
CA ASP A 585 -1.15 -47.16 1.75
C ASP A 585 -2.51 -46.67 2.28
N VAL A 586 -3.44 -46.46 1.35
CA VAL A 586 -4.83 -46.04 1.58
C VAL A 586 -5.52 -46.96 2.58
N ALA A 587 -5.23 -48.26 2.52
CA ALA A 587 -5.83 -49.26 3.40
C ALA A 587 -5.41 -49.09 4.87
N ARG A 588 -4.15 -48.74 5.12
CA ARG A 588 -3.68 -48.44 6.47
C ARG A 588 -4.30 -47.16 7.01
N ARG A 589 -4.26 -46.06 6.24
CA ARG A 589 -4.82 -44.76 6.66
C ARG A 589 -6.32 -44.82 6.92
N ALA A 590 -7.07 -45.60 6.13
CA ALA A 590 -8.49 -45.80 6.36
C ALA A 590 -8.79 -46.50 7.70
N ARG A 591 -7.94 -47.46 8.12
CA ARG A 591 -8.10 -48.11 9.44
C ARG A 591 -7.78 -47.15 10.58
N ASP A 592 -6.72 -46.35 10.44
CA ASP A 592 -6.33 -45.39 11.47
C ASP A 592 -7.47 -44.37 11.75
N ILE A 593 -8.21 -43.95 10.72
CA ILE A 593 -9.36 -43.03 10.86
C ILE A 593 -10.56 -43.73 11.51
N GLU A 594 -10.86 -44.97 11.17
CA GLU A 594 -11.93 -45.74 11.82
C GLU A 594 -11.66 -45.98 13.30
N ASP A 595 -10.43 -46.35 13.64
CA ASP A 595 -10.01 -46.54 15.03
C ASP A 595 -10.18 -45.23 15.81
N ARG A 596 -9.95 -44.09 15.15
CA ARG A 596 -10.13 -42.76 15.74
C ARG A 596 -11.61 -42.37 15.88
N ILE A 597 -12.46 -42.63 14.90
CA ILE A 597 -13.93 -42.47 15.01
C ILE A 597 -14.48 -43.31 16.17
N ALA A 598 -14.01 -44.55 16.31
CA ALA A 598 -14.38 -45.43 17.41
C ALA A 598 -13.92 -44.86 18.76
N SER A 599 -12.67 -44.37 18.84
CA SER A 599 -12.13 -43.73 20.04
C SER A 599 -12.95 -42.52 20.47
N VAL A 600 -13.31 -41.62 19.54
CA VAL A 600 -14.11 -40.42 19.86
C VAL A 600 -15.52 -40.81 20.32
N ASN A 601 -16.13 -41.82 19.71
CA ASN A 601 -17.42 -42.33 20.15
C ASN A 601 -17.35 -42.94 21.57
N ASP A 602 -16.31 -43.72 21.86
CA ASP A 602 -16.14 -44.35 23.17
C ASP A 602 -15.77 -43.34 24.25
N GLU A 603 -14.88 -42.39 23.98
CA GLU A 603 -14.37 -41.44 24.97
C GLU A 603 -15.34 -40.30 25.29
N TYR A 604 -16.00 -39.75 24.26
CA TYR A 604 -16.82 -38.53 24.42
C TYR A 604 -18.32 -38.80 24.34
N VAL A 605 -18.77 -39.61 23.37
CA VAL A 605 -20.20 -39.85 23.14
C VAL A 605 -20.79 -40.85 24.13
N SER A 606 -20.06 -41.92 24.46
CA SER A 606 -20.55 -42.98 25.34
C SER A 606 -20.51 -42.59 26.82
N VAL A 607 -19.50 -41.82 27.23
CA VAL A 607 -19.27 -41.44 28.64
C VAL A 607 -20.22 -40.34 29.11
N ARG A 608 -20.80 -39.54 28.19
CA ARG A 608 -21.54 -38.31 28.53
C ARG A 608 -22.95 -38.26 27.94
N ALA A 609 -23.77 -39.25 28.30
CA ALA A 609 -25.16 -39.35 27.84
C ALA A 609 -26.05 -38.12 28.15
N ASP A 610 -25.60 -37.17 28.96
CA ASP A 610 -26.28 -35.92 29.31
C ASP A 610 -25.98 -34.76 28.35
N HIS A 611 -25.08 -34.92 27.38
CA HIS A 611 -24.72 -33.87 26.42
C HIS A 611 -25.43 -34.04 25.06
N ASN A 612 -25.63 -32.93 24.34
CA ASN A 612 -26.18 -32.96 22.99
C ASN A 612 -25.08 -33.29 21.98
N HIS A 613 -25.07 -34.54 21.51
CA HIS A 613 -24.10 -35.04 20.53
C HIS A 613 -24.59 -34.98 19.08
N THR A 614 -25.74 -34.37 18.78
CA THR A 614 -26.33 -34.41 17.42
C THR A 614 -25.40 -33.83 16.37
N ILE A 615 -24.74 -32.70 16.65
CA ILE A 615 -23.82 -32.05 15.72
C ILE A 615 -22.51 -32.85 15.58
N PRO A 616 -21.80 -33.23 16.68
CA PRO A 616 -20.63 -34.09 16.57
C PRO A 616 -20.89 -35.43 15.87
N LYS A 617 -22.03 -36.08 16.13
CA LYS A 617 -22.39 -37.34 15.46
C LYS A 617 -22.54 -37.17 13.96
N HIS A 618 -23.15 -36.07 13.50
CA HIS A 618 -23.23 -35.79 12.06
C HIS A 618 -21.83 -35.68 11.44
N PHE A 619 -20.87 -35.07 12.13
CA PHE A 619 -19.50 -34.97 11.61
C PHE A 619 -18.75 -36.30 11.67
N LEU A 620 -18.98 -37.13 12.69
CA LEU A 620 -18.46 -38.51 12.72
C LEU A 620 -19.02 -39.36 11.58
N ASP A 621 -20.31 -39.26 11.30
CA ASP A 621 -20.96 -39.96 10.17
C ASP A 621 -20.42 -39.45 8.82
N LEU A 622 -20.06 -38.17 8.71
CA LEU A 622 -19.41 -37.59 7.54
C LEU A 622 -17.99 -38.13 7.37
N ALA A 623 -17.18 -38.19 8.44
CA ALA A 623 -15.85 -38.79 8.42
C ALA A 623 -15.90 -40.28 7.98
N ASP A 624 -16.86 -41.02 8.49
CA ASP A 624 -17.10 -42.43 8.12
C ASP A 624 -17.45 -42.56 6.63
N THR A 625 -18.35 -41.69 6.13
CA THR A 625 -18.72 -41.65 4.71
C THR A 625 -17.53 -41.33 3.80
N LEU A 626 -16.64 -40.41 4.21
CA LEU A 626 -15.42 -40.07 3.49
C LEU A 626 -14.44 -41.24 3.47
N CYS A 627 -14.30 -41.97 4.59
CA CYS A 627 -13.49 -43.18 4.69
C CYS A 627 -14.01 -44.29 3.77
N ASP A 628 -15.32 -44.54 3.74
CA ASP A 628 -15.96 -45.50 2.86
C ASP A 628 -15.84 -45.12 1.38
N ARG A 629 -15.86 -43.82 1.06
CA ARG A 629 -15.62 -43.34 -0.30
C ARG A 629 -14.16 -43.57 -0.71
N ALA A 630 -13.21 -43.25 0.17
CA ALA A 630 -11.78 -43.52 -0.03
C ALA A 630 -11.50 -45.01 -0.28
N ARG A 631 -12.16 -45.92 0.46
CA ARG A 631 -12.05 -47.37 0.25
C ARG A 631 -12.57 -47.84 -1.10
N ARG A 632 -13.71 -47.29 -1.52
CA ARG A 632 -14.29 -47.61 -2.83
C ARG A 632 -13.42 -47.13 -3.99
N MET A 633 -12.71 -46.00 -3.82
CA MET A 633 -11.73 -45.51 -4.79
C MET A 633 -10.44 -46.35 -4.80
N GLY A 634 -10.05 -46.90 -3.64
CA GLY A 634 -9.02 -47.93 -3.52
C GLY A 634 -7.70 -47.58 -4.20
N ASN A 635 -7.09 -48.58 -4.83
CA ASN A 635 -5.83 -48.42 -5.59
C ASN A 635 -6.03 -47.84 -7.00
N GLU A 636 -7.28 -47.65 -7.44
CA GLU A 636 -7.59 -47.10 -8.77
C GLU A 636 -7.35 -45.59 -8.80
N GLN A 637 -7.58 -44.90 -7.68
CA GLN A 637 -7.34 -43.46 -7.52
C GLN A 637 -6.70 -43.16 -6.15
N PRO A 638 -5.45 -43.59 -5.92
CA PRO A 638 -4.82 -43.57 -4.59
C PRO A 638 -4.65 -42.15 -4.04
N HIS A 639 -4.37 -41.15 -4.89
CA HIS A 639 -4.21 -39.77 -4.47
C HIS A 639 -5.55 -39.12 -4.07
N GLN A 640 -6.62 -39.40 -4.81
CA GLN A 640 -7.95 -38.90 -4.47
C GLN A 640 -8.51 -39.58 -3.21
N ALA A 641 -8.26 -40.88 -3.05
CA ALA A 641 -8.54 -41.60 -1.81
C ALA A 641 -7.76 -41.02 -0.63
N ALA A 642 -6.47 -40.71 -0.81
CA ALA A 642 -5.63 -40.08 0.21
C ALA A 642 -6.14 -38.69 0.62
N GLY A 643 -6.59 -37.87 -0.32
CA GLY A 643 -7.16 -36.55 -0.04
C GLY A 643 -8.47 -36.63 0.76
N GLN A 644 -9.31 -37.61 0.46
CA GLN A 644 -10.56 -37.84 1.22
C GLN A 644 -10.29 -38.32 2.65
N LEU A 645 -9.25 -39.15 2.85
CA LEU A 645 -8.80 -39.55 4.18
C LEU A 645 -8.16 -38.39 4.94
N ALA A 646 -7.40 -37.51 4.27
CA ALA A 646 -6.87 -36.30 4.92
C ALA A 646 -8.01 -35.39 5.41
N ALA A 647 -9.00 -35.12 4.56
CA ALA A 647 -10.17 -34.33 4.94
C ALA A 647 -10.97 -34.96 6.09
N ALA A 648 -11.09 -36.28 6.12
CA ALA A 648 -11.73 -36.99 7.23
C ALA A 648 -10.92 -36.87 8.53
N SER A 649 -9.58 -36.89 8.46
CA SER A 649 -8.71 -36.69 9.61
C SER A 649 -8.83 -35.27 10.18
N ASP A 650 -8.78 -34.25 9.32
CA ASP A 650 -8.91 -32.85 9.74
C ASP A 650 -10.28 -32.57 10.36
N LEU A 651 -11.34 -33.19 9.82
CA LEU A 651 -12.68 -33.12 10.40
C LEU A 651 -12.72 -33.70 11.83
N LEU A 652 -12.03 -34.81 12.07
CA LEU A 652 -11.95 -35.43 13.39
C LEU A 652 -11.18 -34.58 14.39
N ASP A 653 -10.10 -33.90 13.97
CA ASP A 653 -9.37 -32.96 14.82
C ASP A 653 -10.33 -31.87 15.36
N HIS A 654 -11.15 -31.29 14.48
CA HIS A 654 -12.12 -30.27 14.88
C HIS A 654 -13.26 -30.80 15.77
N VAL A 655 -13.67 -32.06 15.61
CA VAL A 655 -14.67 -32.69 16.47
C VAL A 655 -14.09 -32.93 17.87
N GLU A 656 -12.84 -33.40 17.97
CA GLU A 656 -12.12 -33.57 19.24
C GLU A 656 -11.95 -32.22 19.95
N GLU A 657 -11.49 -31.18 19.25
CA GLU A 657 -11.38 -29.82 19.80
C GLU A 657 -12.72 -29.27 20.33
N LEU A 658 -13.83 -29.58 19.66
CA LEU A 658 -15.16 -29.16 20.10
C LEU A 658 -15.56 -29.81 21.43
N TYR A 659 -15.16 -31.06 21.66
CA TYR A 659 -15.36 -31.73 22.94
C TYR A 659 -14.43 -31.18 24.02
N GLU A 660 -13.14 -31.01 23.74
CA GLU A 660 -12.16 -30.48 24.70
C GLU A 660 -12.46 -29.03 25.12
N ARG A 661 -12.88 -28.18 24.18
CA ARG A 661 -13.24 -26.78 24.47
C ARG A 661 -14.54 -26.69 25.26
N ASN A 662 -15.51 -27.57 25.00
CA ASN A 662 -16.71 -27.69 25.82
C ASN A 662 -16.37 -28.16 27.24
N GLU A 663 -15.45 -29.11 27.41
CA GLU A 663 -14.96 -29.54 28.72
C GLU A 663 -14.39 -28.38 29.54
N TYR A 664 -13.58 -27.54 28.90
CA TYR A 664 -12.99 -26.37 29.54
C TYR A 664 -14.07 -25.37 29.98
N SER A 665 -15.09 -25.15 29.15
CA SER A 665 -16.19 -24.23 29.45
C SER A 665 -17.09 -24.72 30.60
N VAL A 666 -17.33 -26.03 30.68
CA VAL A 666 -18.13 -26.66 31.75
C VAL A 666 -17.34 -26.73 33.05
N MET A 667 -16.03 -27.00 33.00
CA MET A 667 -15.13 -26.92 34.14
C MET A 667 -15.07 -25.50 34.72
N LEU A 668 -14.97 -24.48 33.87
CA LEU A 668 -15.01 -23.07 34.29
C LEU A 668 -16.36 -22.65 34.89
N ARG A 669 -17.48 -23.19 34.40
CA ARG A 669 -18.82 -22.98 35.00
C ARG A 669 -18.91 -23.60 36.39
N ARG A 670 -18.48 -24.85 36.56
CA ARG A 670 -18.47 -25.52 37.88
C ARG A 670 -17.51 -24.87 38.88
N LEU A 671 -16.42 -24.28 38.42
CA LEU A 671 -15.49 -23.52 39.27
C LEU A 671 -16.01 -22.13 39.65
N ARG A 672 -16.92 -21.54 38.87
CA ARG A 672 -17.55 -20.24 39.18
C ARG A 672 -18.78 -20.33 40.09
N GLY A 673 -19.29 -21.54 40.36
CA GLY A 673 -20.49 -21.79 41.17
C GLY A 673 -21.73 -21.87 40.31
#